data_AF-L9L1R9-F1
#
_entry.id   AF-L9L1R9-F1
#
_cell.length_a   1.000
_cell.length_b   1.000
_cell.length_c   1.000
_cell.angle_alpha   90.00
_cell.angle_beta   90.00
_cell.angle_gamma   90.00
#
_symmetry.space_group_name_H-M   'P 1'
#
loop_
_entity.id
_entity.type
_entity.pdbx_description
1 polymer ?
#
loop_
_entity_poly.entity_id
_entity_poly.type
_entity_poly.pdbx_seq_one_letter_code
_entity_poly.pdbx_strand_id
1 'polypeptide(L)'
;MSWPHGALLFLWLFSPPLGAGGGGVAVTSAAGGGSPPATSCPAACSCSNQASRVICTRRDLAEVPASIPVNTRYLNLQENGIQVIRTDTFKHLRHLEILQLSKNLVRKIEVGAFNGLPSLNTLELFDNRLTTVPTQAFEYLSKLRELWLRNNPIESIPSYAFNRVPSLRRLDLGELKRLEYISEAAFEGLVNLRYLNLGMCNLKDIPNLTALVRLEELELSGNRLDLIRPGSFQGLTSLRKLWLMHAQVATIERNAFDDLKSLEELNLSHNNLMSLPHDLFTPLHRLERVHLNHNPWHCNCDVLWLSWWLKETVPSNTTCCARCHAPAGLKGRYIGELDQSHFTCYAPVIVEPPTDLNVTEGMAAELKCRTGTSMTSVNWLTPNGTLMTHGSYRVRISVLHDGTLNFTNVTVQDTGQYTCMVTNSAGNTKASATLNVSAKAFTVPITDVTENALKDLDDVMKTTKIIIGCFVAIPFMAAVMLGPELGLELAFVWNRDPGRMAKSVPPSLQLQDLAALGERHPDLVVEVAHPKIIHESGVQILRYASLLVGSPSALADQATEQQLLEASHRWGHAVFVARGALWGTEDIARLDAAGGLQSLRVTMATHPDGFRLEGPLAATQGTGPRTVLYEGPVRGLCPVAPRNSNTMAAAALAAPSLGFDRVIGVLVADLSLTDMHVVDVELSGPRGPTGRSFAVHTHRENPAEPGAVTGSATVTAFWRSLLGCCQLPSRPGIHLC
;
A
#
# COMPACT_ATOMS: atom_id res chain seq x y z
N MET A 1 39.43 26.38 -19.62
CA MET A 1 39.41 27.55 -18.72
C MET A 1 37.99 28.08 -18.64
N SER A 2 37.63 28.72 -17.51
CA SER A 2 36.46 29.62 -17.29
C SER A 2 35.03 29.12 -17.54
N TRP A 3 34.17 29.36 -16.55
CA TRP A 3 32.73 29.08 -16.51
C TRP A 3 31.89 30.37 -16.83
N PRO A 4 30.54 30.34 -16.83
CA PRO A 4 29.71 31.09 -17.81
C PRO A 4 29.01 32.36 -17.27
N HIS A 5 28.31 33.06 -18.19
CA HIS A 5 27.17 33.98 -17.96
C HIS A 5 26.07 33.63 -18.99
N GLY A 6 24.78 33.89 -18.79
CA GLY A 6 24.06 34.45 -17.64
C GLY A 6 22.57 34.60 -17.96
N ALA A 7 21.71 34.56 -16.93
CA ALA A 7 20.26 34.77 -17.06
C ALA A 7 19.88 36.26 -16.97
N LEU A 8 18.69 36.64 -17.45
CA LEU A 8 18.13 37.98 -17.25
C LEU A 8 16.68 37.93 -16.76
N LEU A 9 16.49 38.35 -15.50
CA LEU A 9 15.25 38.96 -15.01
C LEU A 9 15.13 40.38 -15.58
N PHE A 10 13.91 40.93 -15.58
CA PHE A 10 13.73 42.38 -15.43
C PHE A 10 12.66 42.72 -14.38
N LEU A 11 12.92 43.80 -13.66
CA LEU A 11 12.20 44.26 -12.46
C LEU A 11 11.46 45.58 -12.73
N TRP A 12 10.49 45.89 -11.85
CA TRP A 12 9.70 47.12 -11.82
C TRP A 12 10.52 48.39 -11.49
N LEU A 13 10.04 49.56 -11.96
CA LEU A 13 10.31 50.89 -11.38
C LEU A 13 9.13 51.87 -11.56
N PHE A 14 9.07 52.90 -10.69
CA PHE A 14 8.22 54.09 -10.76
C PHE A 14 9.05 55.28 -11.35
N SER A 15 8.59 56.52 -11.62
CA SER A 15 7.46 57.34 -11.12
C SER A 15 7.07 58.46 -12.15
N PRO A 16 6.13 59.40 -11.88
CA PRO A 16 5.60 60.39 -12.87
C PRO A 16 6.40 61.73 -12.85
N PRO A 17 6.01 62.88 -13.52
CA PRO A 17 4.72 63.26 -14.13
C PRO A 17 4.76 64.12 -15.44
N LEU A 18 3.64 64.81 -15.76
CA LEU A 18 3.31 65.76 -16.87
C LEU A 18 2.73 65.09 -18.14
N GLY A 19 1.70 65.62 -18.85
CA GLY A 19 0.80 66.76 -18.60
C GLY A 19 -0.07 67.10 -19.85
N ALA A 20 -1.30 67.63 -19.66
CA ALA A 20 -2.33 67.98 -20.68
C ALA A 20 -2.89 66.80 -21.51
N GLY A 21 -4.14 66.76 -22.00
CA GLY A 21 -5.37 67.58 -21.93
C GLY A 21 -6.35 66.99 -22.99
N GLY A 22 -7.68 67.03 -22.96
CA GLY A 22 -8.71 67.62 -22.11
C GLY A 22 -10.11 67.28 -22.71
N GLY A 23 -11.20 67.67 -22.06
CA GLY A 23 -12.58 67.46 -22.54
C GLY A 23 -13.21 66.10 -22.15
N GLY A 24 -14.35 66.01 -21.46
CA GLY A 24 -15.17 67.06 -20.84
C GLY A 24 -16.67 66.95 -21.17
N VAL A 25 -17.39 66.05 -20.50
CA VAL A 25 -18.84 66.17 -20.24
C VAL A 25 -19.08 65.66 -18.82
N ALA A 26 -19.85 66.39 -18.01
CA ALA A 26 -20.04 66.10 -16.59
C ALA A 26 -21.52 66.20 -16.18
N VAL A 27 -22.00 65.24 -15.38
CA VAL A 27 -23.22 65.36 -14.56
C VAL A 27 -23.03 64.66 -13.21
N THR A 28 -22.91 65.48 -12.15
CA THR A 28 -23.19 65.25 -10.71
C THR A 28 -22.69 63.98 -9.98
N SER A 29 -21.54 64.14 -9.31
CA SER A 29 -21.37 63.98 -7.84
C SER A 29 -22.21 62.97 -7.03
N ALA A 30 -21.53 61.94 -6.50
CA ALA A 30 -21.70 61.49 -5.13
C ALA A 30 -20.31 61.13 -4.57
N ALA A 31 -19.92 61.71 -3.43
CA ALA A 31 -18.58 61.56 -2.85
C ALA A 31 -18.62 60.87 -1.48
N GLY A 32 -17.58 60.11 -1.17
CA GLY A 32 -17.25 59.64 0.18
C GLY A 32 -17.48 58.14 0.40
N GLY A 33 -16.41 57.40 0.73
CA GLY A 33 -16.52 55.99 1.11
C GLY A 33 -15.32 55.07 0.86
N GLY A 34 -14.12 55.60 0.56
CA GLY A 34 -12.92 54.75 0.47
C GLY A 34 -12.53 54.20 1.84
N SER A 35 -12.55 52.88 2.01
CA SER A 35 -12.18 52.19 3.25
C SER A 35 -10.73 52.50 3.65
N PRO A 36 -10.44 52.89 4.91
CA PRO A 36 -9.07 53.06 5.37
C PRO A 36 -8.34 51.70 5.48
N PRO A 37 -7.00 51.67 5.40
CA PRO A 37 -6.24 50.46 5.71
C PRO A 37 -6.45 50.07 7.17
N ALA A 38 -6.70 48.78 7.45
CA ALA A 38 -7.05 48.28 8.77
C ALA A 38 -5.87 48.35 9.76
N THR A 39 -5.70 49.52 10.39
CA THR A 39 -4.71 49.80 11.44
C THR A 39 -5.27 49.68 12.86
N SER A 40 -6.60 49.54 13.03
CA SER A 40 -7.21 49.37 14.36
C SER A 40 -7.23 47.90 14.79
N CYS A 41 -7.09 47.66 16.10
CA CYS A 41 -7.37 46.36 16.70
C CYS A 41 -8.86 45.98 16.50
N PRO A 42 -9.21 44.69 16.31
CA PRO A 42 -10.60 44.27 16.35
C PRO A 42 -11.23 44.54 17.71
N ALA A 43 -12.48 45.03 17.76
CA ALA A 43 -13.13 45.46 19.00
C ALA A 43 -13.28 44.35 20.07
N ALA A 44 -13.35 43.08 19.66
CA ALA A 44 -13.40 41.93 20.56
C ALA A 44 -12.01 41.47 21.06
N CYS A 45 -10.91 41.99 20.51
CA CYS A 45 -9.56 41.50 20.75
C CYS A 45 -8.70 42.50 21.54
N SER A 46 -7.62 42.01 22.12
CA SER A 46 -6.55 42.82 22.70
C SER A 46 -5.31 42.76 21.81
N CYS A 47 -4.74 43.92 21.46
CA CYS A 47 -3.56 44.03 20.62
C CYS A 47 -2.40 44.67 21.38
N SER A 48 -1.21 44.09 21.29
CA SER A 48 0.00 44.60 21.95
C SER A 48 1.20 44.63 20.99
N ASN A 49 2.30 45.25 21.43
CA ASN A 49 3.56 45.37 20.69
C ASN A 49 3.35 45.92 19.26
N GLN A 50 2.79 47.13 19.13
CA GLN A 50 2.47 47.76 17.83
C GLN A 50 1.56 46.87 16.95
N ALA A 51 0.61 46.17 17.57
CA ALA A 51 -0.29 45.18 16.97
C ALA A 51 0.39 43.94 16.33
N SER A 52 1.64 43.65 16.71
CA SER A 52 2.31 42.39 16.32
C SER A 52 1.80 41.17 17.08
N ARG A 53 1.16 41.34 18.24
CA ARG A 53 0.44 40.28 18.96
C ARG A 53 -1.05 40.64 19.09
N VAL A 54 -1.92 39.72 18.71
CA VAL A 54 -3.39 39.88 18.76
C VAL A 54 -4.00 38.69 19.50
N ILE A 55 -4.79 38.96 20.53
CA ILE A 55 -5.37 37.97 21.43
C ILE A 55 -6.89 38.16 21.46
N CYS A 56 -7.64 37.16 21.02
CA CYS A 56 -9.10 37.17 20.96
C CYS A 56 -9.72 35.97 21.70
N THR A 57 -9.06 35.45 22.74
CA THR A 57 -9.49 34.26 23.47
C THR A 57 -10.72 34.50 24.33
N ARG A 58 -11.64 33.52 24.44
CA ARG A 58 -12.86 33.57 25.26
C ARG A 58 -13.77 34.75 24.89
N ARG A 59 -14.12 34.86 23.61
CA ARG A 59 -14.92 35.96 23.05
C ARG A 59 -16.16 35.48 22.29
N ASP A 60 -16.49 34.20 22.41
CA ASP A 60 -17.63 33.54 21.75
C ASP A 60 -17.70 33.80 20.24
N LEU A 61 -16.53 33.99 19.61
CA LEU A 61 -16.43 34.31 18.19
C LEU A 61 -16.89 33.11 17.34
N ALA A 62 -17.99 33.28 16.60
CA ALA A 62 -18.47 32.27 15.64
C ALA A 62 -17.61 32.21 14.36
N GLU A 63 -16.88 33.29 14.05
CA GLU A 63 -16.06 33.45 12.86
C GLU A 63 -14.77 34.24 13.18
N VAL A 64 -13.79 34.18 12.28
CA VAL A 64 -12.52 34.93 12.40
C VAL A 64 -12.78 36.44 12.21
N PRO A 65 -12.28 37.33 13.09
CA PRO A 65 -12.46 38.78 12.93
C PRO A 65 -11.81 39.32 11.65
N ALA A 66 -12.55 40.12 10.86
CA ALA A 66 -12.04 40.65 9.59
C ALA A 66 -10.93 41.70 9.76
N SER A 67 -10.95 42.50 10.84
CA SER A 67 -10.05 43.66 11.03
C SER A 67 -8.74 43.31 11.75
N ILE A 68 -8.09 42.19 11.41
CA ILE A 68 -6.79 41.83 11.99
C ILE A 68 -5.67 42.68 11.36
N PRO A 69 -4.83 43.37 12.14
CA PRO A 69 -3.74 44.23 11.63
C PRO A 69 -2.69 43.48 10.80
N VAL A 70 -2.22 44.11 9.72
CA VAL A 70 -1.25 43.52 8.77
C VAL A 70 0.09 43.14 9.42
N ASN A 71 0.49 43.85 10.47
CA ASN A 71 1.77 43.65 11.18
C ASN A 71 1.74 42.48 12.19
N THR A 72 0.61 41.77 12.33
CA THR A 72 0.46 40.68 13.30
C THR A 72 1.39 39.51 12.97
N ARG A 73 2.20 39.11 13.97
CA ARG A 73 3.10 37.94 13.97
C ARG A 73 2.54 36.78 14.80
N TYR A 74 1.78 37.09 15.85
CA TYR A 74 1.17 36.12 16.75
C TYR A 74 -0.33 36.41 16.85
N LEU A 75 -1.16 35.48 16.41
CA LEU A 75 -2.62 35.56 16.46
C LEU A 75 -3.18 34.40 17.27
N ASN A 76 -3.83 34.70 18.41
CA ASN A 76 -4.51 33.71 19.24
C ASN A 76 -6.03 33.89 19.19
N LEU A 77 -6.70 32.87 18.64
CA LEU A 77 -8.16 32.74 18.49
C LEU A 77 -8.72 31.55 19.31
N GLN A 78 -7.98 31.04 20.30
CA GLN A 78 -8.35 29.86 21.09
C GLN A 78 -9.59 30.11 21.97
N GLU A 79 -10.30 29.04 22.32
CA GLU A 79 -11.47 29.07 23.22
C GLU A 79 -12.57 30.02 22.67
N ASN A 80 -13.03 29.72 21.45
CA ASN A 80 -14.10 30.41 20.73
C ASN A 80 -15.05 29.42 20.02
N GLY A 81 -16.08 29.92 19.34
CA GLY A 81 -17.09 29.14 18.65
C GLY A 81 -16.84 28.90 17.15
N ILE A 82 -15.61 29.10 16.66
CA ILE A 82 -15.32 29.13 15.21
C ILE A 82 -15.54 27.74 14.59
N GLN A 83 -16.40 27.65 13.56
CA GLN A 83 -16.77 26.37 12.93
C GLN A 83 -16.11 26.11 11.56
N VAL A 84 -15.85 27.17 10.79
CA VAL A 84 -15.36 27.07 9.41
C VAL A 84 -14.28 28.11 9.18
N ILE A 85 -13.16 27.70 8.60
CA ILE A 85 -12.12 28.62 8.11
C ILE A 85 -12.24 28.69 6.60
N ARG A 86 -12.61 29.87 6.09
CA ARG A 86 -12.89 30.09 4.67
C ARG A 86 -11.61 30.36 3.87
N THR A 87 -11.66 30.17 2.55
CA THR A 87 -10.57 30.55 1.64
C THR A 87 -10.13 32.00 1.86
N ASP A 88 -8.82 32.27 1.78
CA ASP A 88 -8.23 33.62 1.88
C ASP A 88 -8.46 34.37 3.21
N THR A 89 -8.99 33.73 4.27
CA THR A 89 -9.29 34.37 5.57
C THR A 89 -8.11 35.17 6.17
N PHE A 90 -6.87 34.73 5.92
CA PHE A 90 -5.65 35.34 6.47
C PHE A 90 -4.73 35.99 5.41
N LYS A 91 -5.24 36.23 4.18
CA LYS A 91 -4.45 36.59 2.98
C LYS A 91 -3.51 37.79 3.13
N HIS A 92 -3.85 38.75 3.99
CA HIS A 92 -3.05 39.96 4.23
C HIS A 92 -1.97 39.79 5.30
N LEU A 93 -1.99 38.73 6.11
CA LEU A 93 -1.13 38.55 7.29
C LEU A 93 0.25 37.97 6.95
N ARG A 94 0.97 38.63 6.04
CA ARG A 94 2.27 38.15 5.51
C ARG A 94 3.37 37.97 6.56
N HIS A 95 3.23 38.64 7.71
CA HIS A 95 4.16 38.59 8.83
C HIS A 95 3.78 37.56 9.91
N LEU A 96 2.66 36.84 9.75
CA LEU A 96 2.19 35.88 10.75
C LEU A 96 3.17 34.70 10.87
N GLU A 97 3.68 34.47 12.07
CA GLU A 97 4.61 33.40 12.43
C GLU A 97 3.90 32.30 13.21
N ILE A 98 2.95 32.66 14.08
CA ILE A 98 2.20 31.73 14.94
C ILE A 98 0.70 32.01 14.84
N LEU A 99 -0.07 30.99 14.48
CA LEU A 99 -1.53 31.01 14.39
C LEU A 99 -2.13 29.94 15.30
N GLN A 100 -2.86 30.37 16.34
CA GLN A 100 -3.53 29.47 17.28
C GLN A 100 -5.04 29.49 17.09
N LEU A 101 -5.58 28.37 16.61
CA LEU A 101 -7.01 28.13 16.32
C LEU A 101 -7.56 26.95 17.16
N SER A 102 -6.82 26.54 18.19
CA SER A 102 -7.14 25.41 19.06
C SER A 102 -8.38 25.65 19.92
N LYS A 103 -8.99 24.59 20.48
CA LYS A 103 -10.19 24.67 21.34
C LYS A 103 -11.32 25.50 20.72
N ASN A 104 -11.62 25.18 19.45
CA ASN A 104 -12.72 25.77 18.70
C ASN A 104 -13.68 24.65 18.25
N LEU A 105 -14.64 24.98 17.39
CA LEU A 105 -15.59 24.03 16.81
C LEU A 105 -15.27 23.73 15.34
N VAL A 106 -14.01 23.91 14.91
CA VAL A 106 -13.63 23.87 13.49
C VAL A 106 -13.87 22.48 12.93
N ARG A 107 -14.84 22.38 12.02
CA ARG A 107 -15.25 21.16 11.32
C ARG A 107 -14.85 21.13 9.85
N LYS A 108 -14.57 22.29 9.25
CA LYS A 108 -14.17 22.44 7.85
C LYS A 108 -13.12 23.54 7.71
N ILE A 109 -12.08 23.25 6.95
CA ILE A 109 -11.08 24.22 6.49
C ILE A 109 -11.09 24.16 4.96
N GLU A 110 -11.30 25.29 4.32
CA GLU A 110 -11.43 25.36 2.86
C GLU A 110 -10.07 25.39 2.15
N VAL A 111 -10.07 25.02 0.87
CA VAL A 111 -8.87 25.09 0.02
C VAL A 111 -8.37 26.54 -0.01
N GLY A 112 -7.06 26.74 0.20
CA GLY A 112 -6.48 28.08 0.28
C GLY A 112 -6.90 28.91 1.51
N ALA A 113 -7.45 28.30 2.57
CA ALA A 113 -7.75 29.02 3.81
C ALA A 113 -6.53 29.72 4.45
N PHE A 114 -5.34 29.12 4.27
CA PHE A 114 -4.05 29.63 4.77
C PHE A 114 -3.21 30.35 3.70
N ASN A 115 -3.82 30.74 2.58
CA ASN A 115 -3.17 31.57 1.56
C ASN A 115 -2.62 32.87 2.15
N GLY A 116 -1.51 33.36 1.57
CA GLY A 116 -0.90 34.64 1.97
C GLY A 116 -0.09 34.61 3.26
N LEU A 117 0.23 33.41 3.80
CA LEU A 117 0.98 33.20 5.04
C LEU A 117 2.44 32.68 4.84
N PRO A 118 3.32 33.37 4.09
CA PRO A 118 4.69 32.91 3.77
C PRO A 118 5.65 32.97 4.97
N SER A 119 5.22 33.45 6.13
CA SER A 119 6.02 33.52 7.36
C SER A 119 5.60 32.49 8.41
N LEU A 120 4.52 31.74 8.18
CA LEU A 120 3.92 30.87 9.19
C LEU A 120 4.88 29.73 9.56
N ASN A 121 5.10 29.58 10.86
CA ASN A 121 6.04 28.64 11.45
C ASN A 121 5.30 27.59 12.29
N THR A 122 4.35 28.04 13.12
CA THR A 122 3.52 27.18 13.99
C THR A 122 2.04 27.39 13.70
N LEU A 123 1.34 26.29 13.42
CA LEU A 123 -0.12 26.24 13.24
C LEU A 123 -0.74 25.28 14.26
N GLU A 124 -1.58 25.80 15.15
CA GLU A 124 -2.30 24.99 16.13
C GLU A 124 -3.78 24.87 15.78
N LEU A 125 -4.23 23.63 15.61
CA LEU A 125 -5.59 23.22 15.25
C LEU A 125 -6.14 22.15 16.23
N PHE A 126 -5.51 21.97 17.39
CA PHE A 126 -5.89 20.96 18.36
C PHE A 126 -7.21 21.23 19.10
N ASP A 127 -7.80 20.20 19.71
CA ASP A 127 -9.10 20.29 20.41
C ASP A 127 -10.20 20.91 19.51
N ASN A 128 -10.34 20.39 18.28
CA ASN A 128 -11.32 20.85 17.29
C ASN A 128 -12.26 19.71 16.84
N ARG A 129 -13.01 19.91 15.74
CA ARG A 129 -14.01 18.98 15.21
C ARG A 129 -13.69 18.49 13.80
N LEU A 130 -12.41 18.46 13.41
CA LEU A 130 -11.96 17.99 12.10
C LEU A 130 -12.11 16.47 12.00
N THR A 131 -12.86 15.97 11.01
CA THR A 131 -13.00 14.53 10.74
C THR A 131 -11.97 14.00 9.74
N THR A 132 -11.29 14.88 9.01
CA THR A 132 -10.27 14.54 8.01
C THR A 132 -9.09 15.50 8.08
N VAL A 133 -7.91 15.05 7.65
CA VAL A 133 -6.74 15.92 7.48
C VAL A 133 -6.97 16.86 6.28
N PRO A 134 -6.95 18.20 6.44
CA PRO A 134 -7.27 19.15 5.38
C PRO A 134 -6.08 19.39 4.43
N THR A 135 -5.61 18.33 3.77
CA THR A 135 -4.40 18.29 2.92
C THR A 135 -4.29 19.45 1.92
N GLN A 136 -5.41 19.84 1.28
CA GLN A 136 -5.47 20.93 0.30
C GLN A 136 -5.42 22.34 0.92
N ALA A 137 -5.63 22.49 2.23
CA ALA A 137 -5.51 23.79 2.90
C ALA A 137 -4.05 24.19 3.15
N PHE A 138 -3.12 23.22 3.21
CA PHE A 138 -1.71 23.43 3.54
C PHE A 138 -0.84 23.89 2.35
N GLU A 139 -1.45 24.43 1.30
CA GLU A 139 -0.75 24.81 0.08
C GLU A 139 0.20 26.00 0.31
N TYR A 140 1.40 25.96 -0.30
CA TYR A 140 2.42 27.01 -0.26
C TYR A 140 2.98 27.41 1.12
N LEU A 141 2.71 26.66 2.20
CA LEU A 141 3.22 26.93 3.56
C LEU A 141 4.69 26.50 3.77
N SER A 142 5.60 26.97 2.92
CA SER A 142 7.01 26.51 2.83
C SER A 142 7.90 26.79 4.05
N LYS A 143 7.45 27.62 5.01
CA LYS A 143 8.14 27.87 6.28
C LYS A 143 7.58 27.10 7.47
N LEU A 144 6.43 26.42 7.31
CA LEU A 144 5.76 25.75 8.42
C LEU A 144 6.68 24.67 9.01
N ARG A 145 6.90 24.71 10.32
CA ARG A 145 7.74 23.78 11.09
C ARG A 145 6.93 22.94 12.05
N GLU A 146 5.84 23.47 12.58
CA GLU A 146 5.06 22.84 13.63
C GLU A 146 3.57 22.83 13.27
N LEU A 147 2.97 21.65 13.28
CA LEU A 147 1.55 21.44 13.02
C LEU A 147 0.94 20.59 14.13
N TRP A 148 -0.04 21.16 14.84
CA TRP A 148 -0.67 20.51 15.99
C TRP A 148 -2.14 20.20 15.68
N LEU A 149 -2.45 18.93 15.46
CA LEU A 149 -3.78 18.41 15.11
C LEU A 149 -4.38 17.50 16.21
N ARG A 150 -3.69 17.33 17.34
CA ARG A 150 -4.11 16.46 18.46
C ARG A 150 -5.56 16.67 18.93
N ASN A 151 -6.17 15.60 19.43
CA ASN A 151 -7.54 15.56 19.95
C ASN A 151 -8.58 16.15 18.97
N ASN A 152 -8.50 15.74 17.70
CA ASN A 152 -9.56 15.91 16.71
C ASN A 152 -10.24 14.55 16.42
N PRO A 153 -11.51 14.53 16.00
CA PRO A 153 -12.22 13.32 15.60
C PRO A 153 -11.81 12.81 14.19
N ILE A 154 -10.52 12.84 13.84
CA ILE A 154 -10.02 12.42 12.53
C ILE A 154 -10.20 10.92 12.37
N GLU A 155 -10.85 10.51 11.29
CA GLU A 155 -11.20 9.10 10.99
C GLU A 155 -10.10 8.39 10.19
N SER A 156 -9.37 9.11 9.33
CA SER A 156 -8.26 8.55 8.56
C SER A 156 -7.15 9.55 8.21
N ILE A 157 -5.94 9.03 8.00
CA ILE A 157 -4.80 9.76 7.43
C ILE A 157 -4.52 9.20 6.02
N PRO A 158 -4.88 9.93 4.94
CA PRO A 158 -4.74 9.46 3.56
C PRO A 158 -3.29 9.48 3.06
N SER A 159 -3.03 8.83 1.93
CA SER A 159 -1.74 8.90 1.24
C SER A 159 -1.33 10.34 0.94
N TYR A 160 -0.05 10.68 1.15
CA TYR A 160 0.53 12.00 0.91
C TYR A 160 -0.13 13.16 1.69
N ALA A 161 -0.78 12.89 2.83
CA ALA A 161 -1.57 13.85 3.60
C ALA A 161 -0.83 15.17 3.96
N PHE A 162 0.50 15.11 4.09
CA PHE A 162 1.33 16.25 4.47
C PHE A 162 2.40 16.62 3.43
N ASN A 163 2.37 16.01 2.23
CA ASN A 163 3.38 16.21 1.18
C ASN A 163 3.44 17.66 0.64
N ARG A 164 2.42 18.50 0.91
CA ARG A 164 2.45 19.95 0.61
C ARG A 164 3.28 20.78 1.60
N VAL A 165 3.68 20.21 2.74
CA VAL A 165 4.47 20.88 3.80
C VAL A 165 5.74 20.08 4.19
N PRO A 166 6.65 19.80 3.23
CA PRO A 166 7.89 19.06 3.49
C PRO A 166 8.90 19.82 4.37
N SER A 167 8.58 21.06 4.76
CA SER A 167 9.34 21.89 5.69
C SER A 167 9.10 21.54 7.16
N LEU A 168 8.07 20.74 7.48
CA LEU A 168 7.71 20.36 8.84
C LEU A 168 8.88 19.71 9.61
N ARG A 169 8.89 19.95 10.91
CA ARG A 169 9.84 19.40 11.89
C ARG A 169 9.12 18.74 13.07
N ARG A 170 7.95 19.25 13.46
CA ARG A 170 7.10 18.68 14.51
C ARG A 170 5.68 18.50 13.96
N LEU A 171 5.14 17.29 14.13
CA LEU A 171 3.77 16.95 13.77
C LEU A 171 3.13 16.23 14.96
N ASP A 172 2.08 16.84 15.53
CA ASP A 172 1.32 16.24 16.63
C ASP A 172 -0.06 15.79 16.14
N LEU A 173 -0.23 14.46 16.10
CA LEU A 173 -1.44 13.73 15.74
C LEU A 173 -1.90 12.86 16.93
N GLY A 174 -1.61 13.27 18.18
CA GLY A 174 -2.04 12.52 19.36
C GLY A 174 -3.54 12.61 19.66
N GLU A 175 -4.04 11.72 20.52
CA GLU A 175 -5.44 11.67 20.97
C GLU A 175 -6.51 11.58 19.84
N LEU A 176 -6.15 11.05 18.66
CA LEU A 176 -7.11 10.83 17.56
C LEU A 176 -7.97 9.58 17.85
N LYS A 177 -8.88 9.70 18.81
CA LYS A 177 -9.69 8.60 19.38
C LYS A 177 -10.64 7.92 18.37
N ARG A 178 -10.83 8.51 17.19
CA ARG A 178 -11.65 7.98 16.08
C ARG A 178 -10.81 7.50 14.87
N LEU A 179 -9.49 7.46 14.99
CA LEU A 179 -8.63 7.05 13.89
C LEU A 179 -8.80 5.55 13.60
N GLU A 180 -9.31 5.24 12.42
CA GLU A 180 -9.55 3.86 11.96
C GLU A 180 -8.47 3.40 10.96
N TYR A 181 -7.91 4.33 10.18
CA TYR A 181 -6.99 3.99 9.09
C TYR A 181 -5.84 5.00 8.90
N ILE A 182 -4.62 4.50 8.75
CA ILE A 182 -3.45 5.25 8.28
C ILE A 182 -2.96 4.59 6.99
N SER A 183 -2.78 5.36 5.93
CA SER A 183 -2.17 4.86 4.68
C SER A 183 -0.68 4.57 4.85
N GLU A 184 -0.18 3.53 4.17
CA GLU A 184 1.25 3.25 4.01
C GLU A 184 2.05 4.46 3.53
N ALA A 185 1.47 5.26 2.63
CA ALA A 185 2.08 6.47 2.09
C ALA A 185 1.66 7.75 2.84
N ALA A 186 1.10 7.65 4.06
CA ALA A 186 0.55 8.80 4.79
C ALA A 186 1.58 9.90 5.09
N PHE A 187 2.78 9.50 5.49
CA PHE A 187 3.86 10.40 5.91
C PHE A 187 4.86 10.73 4.80
N GLU A 188 4.56 10.37 3.56
CA GLU A 188 5.41 10.65 2.40
C GLU A 188 5.68 12.15 2.19
N GLY A 189 6.91 12.46 1.79
CA GLY A 189 7.42 13.83 1.65
C GLY A 189 7.90 14.51 2.96
N LEU A 190 7.64 13.94 4.15
CA LEU A 190 8.05 14.52 5.44
C LEU A 190 9.53 14.27 5.83
N VAL A 191 10.44 14.34 4.85
CA VAL A 191 11.88 14.02 5.00
C VAL A 191 12.67 14.90 5.99
N ASN A 192 12.06 15.98 6.50
CA ASN A 192 12.65 16.90 7.48
C ASN A 192 12.05 16.79 8.90
N LEU A 193 11.06 15.90 9.09
CA LEU A 193 10.39 15.71 10.36
C LEU A 193 11.36 15.15 11.41
N ARG A 194 11.27 15.66 12.63
CA ARG A 194 12.11 15.30 13.79
C ARG A 194 11.30 14.79 14.96
N TYR A 195 10.08 15.28 15.13
CA TYR A 195 9.14 14.87 16.16
C TYR A 195 7.81 14.45 15.53
N LEU A 196 7.35 13.24 15.88
CA LEU A 196 6.03 12.72 15.54
C LEU A 196 5.34 12.22 16.81
N ASN A 197 4.11 12.67 17.02
CA ASN A 197 3.23 12.13 18.07
C ASN A 197 2.02 11.42 17.45
N LEU A 198 1.88 10.14 17.77
CA LEU A 198 0.76 9.26 17.45
C LEU A 198 0.22 8.58 18.73
N GLY A 199 0.49 9.15 19.90
CA GLY A 199 0.02 8.63 21.19
C GLY A 199 -1.50 8.73 21.35
N MET A 200 -2.09 7.83 22.14
CA MET A 200 -3.52 7.78 22.45
C MET A 200 -4.45 7.70 21.22
N CYS A 201 -3.99 7.06 20.14
CA CYS A 201 -4.71 6.91 18.87
C CYS A 201 -5.38 5.53 18.69
N ASN A 202 -5.34 4.66 19.72
CA ASN A 202 -5.84 3.27 19.68
C ASN A 202 -5.20 2.38 18.60
N LEU A 203 -4.00 2.70 18.12
CA LEU A 203 -3.32 1.93 17.07
C LEU A 203 -3.06 0.50 17.52
N LYS A 204 -3.36 -0.48 16.65
CA LYS A 204 -3.05 -1.91 16.86
C LYS A 204 -1.65 -2.28 16.38
N ASP A 205 -1.25 -1.68 15.26
CA ASP A 205 0.04 -1.88 14.61
C ASP A 205 0.74 -0.53 14.45
N ILE A 206 2.07 -0.54 14.36
CA ILE A 206 2.86 0.66 14.07
C ILE A 206 2.74 0.94 12.55
N PRO A 207 2.33 2.16 12.14
CA PRO A 207 2.21 2.50 10.72
C PRO A 207 3.57 2.57 10.04
N ASN A 208 3.60 2.63 8.71
CA ASN A 208 4.84 2.79 7.96
C ASN A 208 5.50 4.15 8.24
N LEU A 209 6.68 4.13 8.86
CA LEU A 209 7.48 5.31 9.19
C LEU A 209 8.77 5.44 8.35
N THR A 210 8.98 4.56 7.36
CA THR A 210 10.26 4.47 6.62
C THR A 210 10.66 5.76 5.90
N ALA A 211 9.68 6.57 5.46
CA ALA A 211 9.90 7.89 4.85
C ALA A 211 10.50 8.93 5.82
N LEU A 212 10.40 8.73 7.14
CA LEU A 212 10.78 9.69 8.18
C LEU A 212 12.25 9.57 8.59
N VAL A 213 13.15 9.55 7.61
CA VAL A 213 14.59 9.27 7.76
C VAL A 213 15.36 10.21 8.72
N ARG A 214 14.77 11.37 9.07
CA ARG A 214 15.34 12.37 10.02
C ARG A 214 14.62 12.42 11.38
N LEU A 215 13.71 11.48 11.67
CA LEU A 215 12.98 11.46 12.93
C LEU A 215 13.94 11.26 14.10
N GLU A 216 13.83 12.12 15.12
CA GLU A 216 14.65 12.10 16.35
C GLU A 216 13.82 11.63 17.56
N GLU A 217 12.52 11.92 17.58
CA GLU A 217 11.61 11.66 18.71
C GLU A 217 10.27 11.09 18.19
N LEU A 218 9.84 9.95 18.74
CA LEU A 218 8.61 9.24 18.36
C LEU A 218 7.79 8.89 19.61
N GLU A 219 6.57 9.43 19.67
CA GLU A 219 5.59 9.16 20.72
C GLU A 219 4.47 8.25 20.21
N LEU A 220 4.37 7.05 20.81
CA LEU A 220 3.40 5.98 20.52
C LEU A 220 2.68 5.49 21.79
N SER A 221 2.82 6.18 22.91
CA SER A 221 2.22 5.82 24.21
C SER A 221 0.68 5.83 24.18
N GLY A 222 0.04 4.95 24.95
CA GLY A 222 -1.44 4.88 25.03
C GLY A 222 -2.12 4.25 23.81
N ASN A 223 -1.39 3.47 23.02
CA ASN A 223 -1.93 2.65 21.91
C ASN A 223 -2.19 1.20 22.37
N ARG A 224 -2.41 0.28 21.42
CA ARG A 224 -2.76 -1.15 21.65
C ARG A 224 -1.83 -2.07 20.86
N LEU A 225 -0.53 -1.77 20.93
CA LEU A 225 0.57 -2.41 20.22
C LEU A 225 1.00 -3.69 20.95
N ASP A 226 0.20 -4.76 20.85
CA ASP A 226 0.41 -6.02 21.57
C ASP A 226 1.79 -6.66 21.30
N LEU A 227 2.27 -6.56 20.05
CA LEU A 227 3.50 -7.15 19.55
C LEU A 227 4.38 -6.09 18.86
N ILE A 228 5.67 -6.06 19.20
CA ILE A 228 6.68 -5.25 18.50
C ILE A 228 7.58 -6.18 17.66
N ARG A 229 7.54 -6.02 16.34
CA ARG A 229 8.27 -6.83 15.35
C ARG A 229 9.57 -6.16 14.88
N PRO A 230 10.55 -6.89 14.32
CA PRO A 230 11.56 -6.26 13.46
C PRO A 230 10.87 -5.66 12.25
N GLY A 231 11.43 -4.60 11.69
CA GLY A 231 10.80 -3.84 10.60
C GLY A 231 9.86 -2.72 11.06
N SER A 232 9.22 -2.81 12.23
CA SER A 232 8.32 -1.76 12.74
C SER A 232 8.98 -0.38 12.90
N PHE A 233 10.31 -0.34 13.01
CA PHE A 233 11.11 0.89 13.07
C PHE A 233 12.20 0.96 11.99
N GLN A 234 12.03 0.22 10.88
CA GLN A 234 13.02 0.16 9.81
C GLN A 234 13.36 1.55 9.26
N GLY A 235 14.65 1.82 9.05
CA GLY A 235 15.14 3.09 8.50
C GLY A 235 15.22 4.25 9.50
N LEU A 236 14.65 4.14 10.71
CA LEU A 236 14.68 5.18 11.76
C LEU A 236 16.04 5.29 12.49
N THR A 237 17.13 5.25 11.73
CA THR A 237 18.53 5.29 12.21
C THR A 237 18.90 6.60 12.93
N SER A 238 18.12 7.67 12.71
CA SER A 238 18.26 8.97 13.37
C SER A 238 17.53 9.06 14.72
N LEU A 239 16.70 8.06 15.08
CA LEU A 239 15.83 8.13 16.24
C LEU A 239 16.62 8.07 17.55
N ARG A 240 16.32 9.01 18.45
CA ARG A 240 16.98 9.21 19.75
C ARG A 240 16.06 8.89 20.91
N LYS A 241 14.74 9.14 20.77
CA LYS A 241 13.75 8.86 21.82
C LYS A 241 12.56 8.10 21.26
N LEU A 242 12.20 7.00 21.94
CA LEU A 242 11.05 6.17 21.62
C LEU A 242 10.19 5.97 22.88
N TRP A 243 8.95 6.45 22.84
CA TRP A 243 8.00 6.31 23.93
C TRP A 243 6.85 5.38 23.55
N LEU A 244 6.71 4.28 24.30
CA LEU A 244 5.74 3.20 24.14
C LEU A 244 5.05 2.92 25.50
N MET A 245 4.83 3.95 26.32
CA MET A 245 4.25 3.81 27.66
C MET A 245 2.74 3.52 27.56
N HIS A 246 2.19 2.63 28.39
CA HIS A 246 0.77 2.23 28.29
C HIS A 246 0.33 1.79 26.89
N ALA A 247 1.22 1.22 26.07
CA ALA A 247 0.91 0.76 24.72
C ALA A 247 0.36 -0.68 24.66
N GLN A 248 0.14 -1.32 25.82
CA GLN A 248 -0.35 -2.70 25.98
C GLN A 248 0.60 -3.80 25.49
N VAL A 249 1.88 -3.49 25.24
CA VAL A 249 2.87 -4.43 24.69
C VAL A 249 3.01 -5.66 25.58
N ALA A 250 2.69 -6.84 25.05
CA ALA A 250 2.91 -8.13 25.72
C ALA A 250 4.23 -8.77 25.28
N THR A 251 4.61 -8.63 24.00
CA THR A 251 5.78 -9.28 23.41
C THR A 251 6.62 -8.33 22.56
N ILE A 252 7.94 -8.44 22.67
CA ILE A 252 8.91 -7.82 21.75
C ILE A 252 9.71 -8.96 21.11
N GLU A 253 9.78 -8.97 19.79
CA GLU A 253 10.49 -10.01 19.03
C GLU A 253 12.01 -9.79 19.02
N ARG A 254 12.74 -10.85 18.66
CA ARG A 254 14.21 -10.84 18.51
C ARG A 254 14.62 -9.73 17.55
N ASN A 255 15.67 -8.98 17.88
CA ASN A 255 16.24 -7.93 17.02
C ASN A 255 15.29 -6.76 16.67
N ALA A 256 14.15 -6.59 17.38
CA ALA A 256 13.12 -5.60 17.01
C ALA A 256 13.56 -4.13 17.06
N PHE A 257 14.70 -3.84 17.71
CA PHE A 257 15.25 -2.48 17.83
C PHE A 257 16.61 -2.28 17.12
N ASP A 258 17.18 -3.28 16.45
CA ASP A 258 18.59 -3.25 15.97
C ASP A 258 18.92 -2.09 14.99
N ASP A 259 17.92 -1.53 14.30
CA ASP A 259 18.05 -0.36 13.44
C ASP A 259 18.23 0.96 14.19
N LEU A 260 17.79 1.03 15.45
CA LEU A 260 17.71 2.24 16.28
C LEU A 260 19.09 2.60 16.88
N LYS A 261 20.13 2.60 16.06
CA LYS A 261 21.54 2.77 16.44
C LYS A 261 21.88 4.13 17.08
N SER A 262 20.96 5.09 17.00
CA SER A 262 21.08 6.41 17.63
C SER A 262 20.23 6.57 18.91
N LEU A 263 19.54 5.51 19.37
CA LEU A 263 18.59 5.60 20.47
C LEU A 263 19.29 5.88 21.80
N GLU A 264 18.82 6.91 22.49
CA GLU A 264 19.30 7.39 23.80
C GLU A 264 18.29 7.12 24.91
N GLU A 265 16.99 7.13 24.57
CA GLU A 265 15.87 6.99 25.51
C GLU A 265 14.81 6.01 24.99
N LEU A 266 14.47 4.99 25.79
CA LEU A 266 13.43 4.02 25.50
C LEU A 266 12.46 3.88 26.69
N ASN A 267 11.18 4.22 26.51
CA ASN A 267 10.16 4.06 27.54
C ASN A 267 9.17 2.95 27.19
N LEU A 268 9.28 1.82 27.89
CA LEU A 268 8.39 0.66 27.81
C LEU A 268 7.59 0.48 29.10
N SER A 269 7.44 1.53 29.92
CA SER A 269 6.77 1.42 31.22
C SER A 269 5.27 1.22 31.09
N HIS A 270 4.66 0.57 32.08
CA HIS A 270 3.22 0.31 32.14
C HIS A 270 2.69 -0.52 30.95
N ASN A 271 3.41 -1.58 30.58
CA ASN A 271 3.01 -2.55 29.57
C ASN A 271 2.82 -3.95 30.21
N ASN A 272 2.62 -4.97 29.38
CA ASN A 272 2.33 -6.34 29.78
C ASN A 272 3.57 -7.26 29.64
N LEU A 273 4.78 -6.70 29.55
CA LEU A 273 6.01 -7.45 29.27
C LEU A 273 6.37 -8.41 30.42
N MET A 274 6.51 -9.69 30.10
CA MET A 274 6.97 -10.71 31.05
C MET A 274 8.49 -10.96 30.97
N SER A 275 9.09 -10.82 29.80
CA SER A 275 10.54 -10.96 29.57
C SER A 275 10.94 -10.19 28.30
N LEU A 276 12.24 -10.13 28.01
CA LEU A 276 12.80 -9.53 26.79
C LEU A 276 13.78 -10.51 26.12
N PRO A 277 13.83 -10.57 24.78
CA PRO A 277 14.84 -11.33 24.04
C PRO A 277 16.27 -11.00 24.48
N HIS A 278 17.11 -12.02 24.52
CA HIS A 278 18.53 -11.92 24.85
C HIS A 278 19.24 -10.92 23.95
N ASP A 279 20.12 -10.09 24.54
CA ASP A 279 20.90 -9.05 23.85
C ASP A 279 20.08 -7.95 23.13
N LEU A 280 18.78 -7.78 23.42
CA LEU A 280 17.94 -6.79 22.74
C LEU A 280 18.48 -5.34 22.79
N PHE A 281 19.24 -5.00 23.84
CA PHE A 281 19.85 -3.66 24.00
C PHE A 281 21.34 -3.61 23.64
N THR A 282 21.99 -4.76 23.42
CA THR A 282 23.42 -4.87 23.10
C THR A 282 23.84 -4.10 21.83
N PRO A 283 23.06 -4.05 20.71
CA PRO A 283 23.41 -3.22 19.56
C PRO A 283 23.13 -1.71 19.74
N LEU A 284 22.45 -1.31 20.81
CA LEU A 284 22.01 0.07 21.07
C LEU A 284 23.08 0.86 21.84
N HIS A 285 24.25 1.04 21.25
CA HIS A 285 25.45 1.58 21.92
C HIS A 285 25.34 3.04 22.46
N ARG A 286 24.22 3.74 22.22
CA ARG A 286 23.93 5.07 22.78
C ARG A 286 22.82 5.07 23.83
N LEU A 287 22.27 3.91 24.18
CA LEU A 287 21.10 3.82 25.05
C LEU A 287 21.47 4.06 26.51
N GLU A 288 21.17 5.26 27.00
CA GLU A 288 21.52 5.70 28.36
C GLU A 288 20.33 5.63 29.33
N ARG A 289 19.09 5.74 28.83
CA ARG A 289 17.89 5.88 29.65
C ARG A 289 16.79 4.91 29.21
N VAL A 290 16.43 3.97 30.09
CA VAL A 290 15.36 2.99 29.83
C VAL A 290 14.36 2.98 30.98
N HIS A 291 13.07 2.98 30.66
CA HIS A 291 11.98 2.88 31.62
C HIS A 291 11.24 1.55 31.44
N LEU A 292 11.46 0.61 32.38
CA LEU A 292 10.90 -0.75 32.37
C LEU A 292 9.93 -1.02 33.54
N ASN A 293 9.63 -0.01 34.35
CA ASN A 293 8.75 -0.11 35.52
C ASN A 293 7.29 -0.41 35.13
N HIS A 294 6.53 -0.99 36.07
CA HIS A 294 5.13 -1.42 35.86
C HIS A 294 4.95 -2.39 34.68
N ASN A 295 5.77 -3.43 34.63
CA ASN A 295 5.59 -4.60 33.76
C ASN A 295 5.57 -5.87 34.64
N PRO A 296 4.83 -6.93 34.26
CA PRO A 296 4.72 -8.19 35.02
C PRO A 296 5.95 -9.10 34.85
N TRP A 297 7.16 -8.58 35.09
CA TRP A 297 8.43 -9.27 34.86
C TRP A 297 8.52 -10.65 35.55
N HIS A 298 8.82 -11.67 34.76
CA HIS A 298 9.06 -13.05 35.20
C HIS A 298 10.56 -13.31 35.30
N CYS A 299 11.11 -13.15 36.50
CA CYS A 299 12.52 -13.27 36.78
C CYS A 299 12.96 -14.74 36.84
N ASN A 300 13.37 -15.27 35.70
CA ASN A 300 14.04 -16.57 35.51
C ASN A 300 15.43 -16.36 34.87
N CYS A 301 16.06 -17.41 34.34
CA CYS A 301 17.34 -17.31 33.62
C CYS A 301 17.35 -16.34 32.42
N ASP A 302 16.19 -16.07 31.81
CA ASP A 302 16.08 -15.16 30.66
C ASP A 302 16.23 -13.69 31.08
N VAL A 303 16.06 -13.36 32.37
CA VAL A 303 16.21 -11.98 32.89
C VAL A 303 17.67 -11.62 33.22
N LEU A 304 18.58 -12.59 33.27
CA LEU A 304 19.94 -12.37 33.76
C LEU A 304 20.74 -11.39 32.91
N TRP A 305 20.68 -11.49 31.58
CA TRP A 305 21.33 -10.54 30.67
C TRP A 305 20.86 -9.10 30.93
N LEU A 306 19.56 -8.92 31.23
CA LEU A 306 18.97 -7.62 31.53
C LEU A 306 19.40 -7.11 32.91
N SER A 307 19.54 -7.98 33.93
CA SER A 307 20.12 -7.61 35.22
C SER A 307 21.53 -7.04 35.06
N TRP A 308 22.40 -7.76 34.34
CA TRP A 308 23.77 -7.34 34.07
C TRP A 308 23.82 -6.03 33.27
N TRP A 309 23.05 -5.94 32.19
CA TRP A 309 22.96 -4.73 31.37
C TRP A 309 22.50 -3.50 32.19
N LEU A 310 21.49 -3.66 33.05
CA LEU A 310 21.04 -2.58 33.95
C LEU A 310 22.11 -2.16 34.94
N LYS A 311 22.83 -3.13 35.52
CA LYS A 311 23.90 -2.89 36.51
C LYS A 311 25.12 -2.18 35.91
N GLU A 312 25.42 -2.44 34.64
CA GLU A 312 26.54 -1.82 33.92
C GLU A 312 26.19 -0.46 33.30
N THR A 313 24.99 -0.35 32.71
CA THR A 313 24.63 0.81 31.87
C THR A 313 23.89 1.90 32.62
N VAL A 314 23.06 1.57 33.63
CA VAL A 314 22.18 2.53 34.29
C VAL A 314 22.80 3.04 35.60
N PRO A 315 23.05 4.35 35.76
CA PRO A 315 23.58 4.91 36.99
C PRO A 315 22.68 4.61 38.20
N SER A 316 23.29 4.37 39.36
CA SER A 316 22.61 4.00 40.62
C SER A 316 21.61 5.04 41.17
N ASN A 317 21.57 6.25 40.60
CA ASN A 317 20.63 7.32 40.95
C ASN A 317 19.45 7.44 39.96
N THR A 318 19.30 6.49 39.02
CA THR A 318 18.30 6.56 37.94
C THR A 318 17.11 5.65 38.22
N THR A 319 15.90 6.14 38.00
CA THR A 319 14.63 5.46 38.34
C THR A 319 14.21 4.35 37.36
N CYS A 320 15.14 3.47 36.95
CA CYS A 320 14.80 2.23 36.25
C CYS A 320 14.24 1.18 37.24
N CYS A 321 13.06 1.47 37.80
CA CYS A 321 12.43 0.70 38.87
C CYS A 321 11.74 -0.59 38.36
N ALA A 322 12.41 -1.36 37.51
CA ALA A 322 11.94 -2.68 37.09
C ALA A 322 12.02 -3.65 38.27
N ARG A 323 10.88 -4.25 38.64
CA ARG A 323 10.78 -5.21 39.74
C ARG A 323 10.15 -6.50 39.28
N CYS A 324 10.63 -7.63 39.80
CA CYS A 324 10.05 -8.94 39.53
C CYS A 324 8.59 -9.02 40.01
N HIS A 325 7.69 -9.49 39.16
CA HIS A 325 6.33 -9.88 39.55
C HIS A 325 6.28 -11.36 39.96
N ALA A 326 7.06 -12.20 39.26
CA ALA A 326 7.18 -13.63 39.48
C ALA A 326 8.66 -14.06 39.34
N PRO A 327 9.06 -15.25 39.85
CA PRO A 327 8.31 -16.13 40.74
C PRO A 327 8.11 -15.53 42.14
N ALA A 328 7.25 -16.14 42.96
CA ALA A 328 6.86 -15.59 44.26
C ALA A 328 8.03 -15.28 45.20
N GLY A 329 9.10 -16.10 45.20
CA GLY A 329 10.30 -15.88 46.03
C GLY A 329 11.16 -14.67 45.64
N LEU A 330 11.00 -14.14 44.42
CA LEU A 330 11.69 -12.94 43.95
C LEU A 330 10.77 -11.73 43.81
N LYS A 331 9.46 -11.89 44.05
CA LYS A 331 8.46 -10.83 43.84
C LYS A 331 8.81 -9.56 44.62
N GLY A 332 8.90 -8.43 43.91
CA GLY A 332 9.26 -7.13 44.47
C GLY A 332 10.76 -6.79 44.47
N ARG A 333 11.66 -7.76 44.23
CA ARG A 333 13.10 -7.50 44.01
C ARG A 333 13.32 -6.64 42.77
N TYR A 334 14.32 -5.76 42.79
CA TYR A 334 14.74 -5.03 41.59
C TYR A 334 15.53 -5.94 40.65
N ILE A 335 15.32 -5.80 39.34
CA ILE A 335 15.99 -6.67 38.34
C ILE A 335 17.50 -6.48 38.35
N GLY A 336 18.01 -5.25 38.37
CA GLY A 336 19.46 -4.97 38.41
C GLY A 336 20.19 -5.34 39.71
N GLU A 337 19.47 -5.83 40.72
CA GLU A 337 20.04 -6.41 41.96
C GLU A 337 20.14 -7.95 41.89
N LEU A 338 19.62 -8.58 40.84
CA LEU A 338 19.60 -10.03 40.71
C LEU A 338 20.96 -10.57 40.29
N ASP A 339 21.51 -11.47 41.10
CA ASP A 339 22.74 -12.20 40.82
C ASP A 339 22.46 -13.64 40.35
N GLN A 340 23.36 -14.19 39.54
CA GLN A 340 23.29 -15.55 39.00
C GLN A 340 23.16 -16.62 40.09
N SER A 341 23.68 -16.36 41.29
CA SER A 341 23.53 -17.22 42.48
C SER A 341 22.06 -17.56 42.85
N HIS A 342 21.08 -16.79 42.39
CA HIS A 342 19.65 -17.07 42.61
C HIS A 342 19.06 -18.08 41.60
N PHE A 343 19.82 -18.51 40.59
CA PHE A 343 19.31 -19.27 39.45
C PHE A 343 20.22 -20.45 39.07
N THR A 344 19.61 -21.57 38.69
CA THR A 344 20.31 -22.69 38.05
C THR A 344 20.01 -22.68 36.56
N CYS A 345 20.95 -22.17 35.77
CA CYS A 345 20.77 -21.95 34.32
C CYS A 345 21.70 -22.85 33.50
N TYR A 346 21.21 -23.25 32.32
CA TYR A 346 21.93 -24.14 31.39
C TYR A 346 22.00 -23.52 30.00
N ALA A 347 22.98 -23.96 29.20
CA ALA A 347 23.12 -23.59 27.80
C ALA A 347 21.82 -23.88 27.00
N PRO A 348 21.52 -23.10 25.95
CA PRO A 348 20.21 -23.13 25.31
C PRO A 348 19.99 -24.44 24.55
N VAL A 349 18.78 -25.00 24.67
CA VAL A 349 18.41 -26.24 23.96
C VAL A 349 17.74 -25.90 22.63
N ILE A 350 18.27 -26.47 21.55
CA ILE A 350 17.63 -26.48 20.24
C ILE A 350 16.68 -27.69 20.22
N VAL A 351 15.38 -27.43 20.26
CA VAL A 351 14.31 -28.43 20.35
C VAL A 351 14.07 -29.09 18.99
N GLU A 352 14.12 -28.29 17.93
CA GLU A 352 13.96 -28.73 16.54
C GLU A 352 15.19 -28.24 15.76
N PRO A 353 16.26 -29.04 15.70
CA PRO A 353 17.48 -28.68 14.99
C PRO A 353 17.27 -28.78 13.47
N PRO A 354 18.04 -28.02 12.67
CA PRO A 354 17.96 -28.10 11.23
C PRO A 354 18.45 -29.45 10.72
N THR A 355 17.80 -29.97 9.69
CA THR A 355 18.18 -31.20 8.99
C THR A 355 18.66 -30.89 7.58
N ASP A 356 19.54 -31.73 7.03
CA ASP A 356 19.98 -31.60 5.63
C ASP A 356 18.76 -31.62 4.68
N LEU A 357 18.75 -30.72 3.70
CA LEU A 357 17.59 -30.51 2.82
C LEU A 357 18.02 -30.44 1.36
N ASN A 358 17.39 -31.26 0.52
CA ASN A 358 17.58 -31.24 -0.92
C ASN A 358 16.36 -30.55 -1.57
N VAL A 359 16.59 -29.47 -2.31
CA VAL A 359 15.53 -28.70 -3.00
C VAL A 359 15.84 -28.50 -4.48
N THR A 360 14.83 -28.09 -5.26
CA THR A 360 15.01 -27.68 -6.66
C THR A 360 15.00 -26.16 -6.79
N GLU A 361 15.77 -25.63 -7.73
CA GLU A 361 15.85 -24.19 -7.98
C GLU A 361 14.47 -23.56 -8.31
N GLY A 362 14.18 -22.44 -7.64
CA GLY A 362 12.91 -21.73 -7.74
C GLY A 362 11.86 -22.10 -6.69
N MET A 363 12.07 -23.15 -5.89
CA MET A 363 11.20 -23.47 -4.75
C MET A 363 11.53 -22.64 -3.51
N ALA A 364 10.58 -22.59 -2.57
CA ALA A 364 10.82 -22.14 -1.20
C ALA A 364 11.50 -23.25 -0.39
N ALA A 365 12.23 -22.88 0.66
CA ALA A 365 12.90 -23.82 1.56
C ALA A 365 12.96 -23.28 2.99
N GLU A 366 12.99 -24.16 3.98
CA GLU A 366 13.09 -23.79 5.39
C GLU A 366 14.08 -24.70 6.12
N LEU A 367 15.01 -24.10 6.88
CA LEU A 367 15.84 -24.80 7.84
C LEU A 367 15.37 -24.44 9.26
N LYS A 368 14.68 -25.38 9.92
CA LYS A 368 14.14 -25.18 11.27
C LYS A 368 15.24 -24.97 12.30
N CYS A 369 15.03 -24.08 13.26
CA CYS A 369 15.89 -23.98 14.44
C CYS A 369 15.08 -23.50 15.66
N ARG A 370 14.14 -24.33 16.12
CA ARG A 370 13.25 -23.96 17.23
C ARG A 370 13.97 -24.14 18.57
N THR A 371 13.86 -23.13 19.43
CA THR A 371 14.55 -23.06 20.72
C THR A 371 13.61 -23.35 21.89
N GLY A 372 14.14 -23.85 23.02
CA GLY A 372 13.35 -24.17 24.21
C GLY A 372 12.64 -22.97 24.89
N THR A 373 13.11 -21.75 24.62
CA THR A 373 12.42 -20.49 24.94
C THR A 373 12.58 -19.52 23.76
N SER A 374 11.54 -18.73 23.48
CA SER A 374 11.55 -17.69 22.45
C SER A 374 12.47 -16.52 22.81
N MET A 375 12.88 -16.40 24.07
CA MET A 375 13.76 -15.32 24.55
C MET A 375 15.25 -15.52 24.21
N THR A 376 15.65 -16.71 23.76
CA THR A 376 17.04 -16.93 23.29
C THR A 376 17.35 -16.12 22.03
N SER A 377 18.59 -15.63 21.89
CA SER A 377 19.07 -15.05 20.63
C SER A 377 19.35 -16.17 19.62
N VAL A 378 18.99 -15.94 18.35
CA VAL A 378 19.14 -16.92 17.26
C VAL A 378 19.76 -16.22 16.06
N ASN A 379 20.97 -16.64 15.70
CA ASN A 379 21.75 -16.12 14.59
C ASN A 379 22.10 -17.26 13.62
N TRP A 380 22.01 -17.01 12.32
CA TRP A 380 22.36 -17.97 11.28
C TRP A 380 23.66 -17.59 10.59
N LEU A 381 24.62 -18.51 10.52
CA LEU A 381 25.81 -18.39 9.71
C LEU A 381 25.58 -19.08 8.35
N THR A 382 25.70 -18.31 7.28
CA THR A 382 25.61 -18.79 5.90
C THR A 382 26.92 -19.42 5.41
N PRO A 383 26.91 -20.24 4.34
CA PRO A 383 28.12 -20.82 3.74
C PRO A 383 29.19 -19.77 3.38
N ASN A 384 28.75 -18.56 3.01
CA ASN A 384 29.58 -17.43 2.65
C ASN A 384 30.14 -16.65 3.86
N GLY A 385 29.99 -17.17 5.08
CA GLY A 385 30.43 -16.53 6.32
C GLY A 385 29.61 -15.30 6.73
N THR A 386 28.53 -14.96 6.03
CA THR A 386 27.63 -13.87 6.44
C THR A 386 26.74 -14.34 7.58
N LEU A 387 26.63 -13.52 8.63
CA LEU A 387 25.71 -13.74 9.76
C LEU A 387 24.35 -13.08 9.47
N MET A 388 23.26 -13.76 9.81
CA MET A 388 21.88 -13.32 9.62
C MET A 388 21.10 -13.41 10.93
N THR A 389 20.23 -12.44 11.16
CA THR A 389 19.40 -12.28 12.37
C THR A 389 17.93 -12.06 11.99
N HIS A 390 17.01 -12.05 12.95
CA HIS A 390 15.60 -11.78 12.68
C HIS A 390 15.36 -10.36 12.13
N GLY A 391 16.18 -9.39 12.52
CA GLY A 391 16.18 -8.02 11.99
C GLY A 391 16.91 -7.82 10.66
N SER A 392 17.29 -8.89 9.95
CA SER A 392 18.04 -8.79 8.69
C SER A 392 17.12 -8.64 7.47
N TYR A 393 17.07 -7.43 6.88
CA TYR A 393 16.22 -7.08 5.72
C TYR A 393 16.71 -7.65 4.37
N ARG A 394 16.84 -8.97 4.26
CA ARG A 394 17.12 -9.65 2.99
C ARG A 394 15.83 -10.20 2.38
N VAL A 395 15.47 -9.71 1.20
CA VAL A 395 14.19 -10.00 0.50
C VAL A 395 13.97 -11.49 0.21
N ARG A 396 15.05 -12.27 0.04
CA ARG A 396 15.00 -13.66 -0.45
C ARG A 396 15.27 -14.72 0.62
N ILE A 397 16.04 -14.36 1.66
CA ILE A 397 16.42 -15.25 2.76
C ILE A 397 16.20 -14.46 4.05
N SER A 398 15.39 -14.97 4.98
CA SER A 398 15.04 -14.28 6.22
C SER A 398 15.02 -15.25 7.40
N VAL A 399 15.40 -14.77 8.59
CA VAL A 399 15.19 -15.54 9.84
C VAL A 399 13.81 -15.17 10.37
N LEU A 400 12.98 -16.17 10.66
CA LEU A 400 11.63 -16.01 11.21
C LEU A 400 11.66 -15.87 12.74
N HIS A 401 10.54 -15.41 13.32
CA HIS A 401 10.42 -15.14 14.75
C HIS A 401 10.67 -16.38 15.64
N ASP A 402 10.39 -17.59 15.13
CA ASP A 402 10.64 -18.86 15.82
C ASP A 402 12.12 -19.29 15.81
N GLY A 403 12.93 -18.74 14.90
CA GLY A 403 14.34 -19.06 14.68
C GLY A 403 14.62 -19.78 13.35
N THR A 404 13.60 -20.17 12.59
CA THR A 404 13.71 -20.85 11.28
C THR A 404 14.34 -19.92 10.22
N LEU A 405 15.28 -20.43 9.42
CA LEU A 405 15.79 -19.73 8.24
C LEU A 405 14.91 -20.07 7.03
N ASN A 406 14.18 -19.08 6.52
CA ASN A 406 13.25 -19.20 5.40
C ASN A 406 13.87 -18.64 4.11
N PHE A 407 13.58 -19.29 2.99
CA PHE A 407 13.99 -18.92 1.64
C PHE A 407 12.74 -18.84 0.76
N THR A 408 12.46 -17.70 0.14
CA THR A 408 11.28 -17.53 -0.74
C THR A 408 11.52 -18.02 -2.17
N ASN A 409 12.78 -17.99 -2.62
CA ASN A 409 13.21 -18.47 -3.93
C ASN A 409 14.68 -18.90 -3.81
N VAL A 410 14.95 -20.21 -3.89
CA VAL A 410 16.28 -20.80 -3.73
C VAL A 410 16.98 -20.91 -5.10
N THR A 411 18.27 -20.56 -5.13
CA THR A 411 19.15 -20.62 -6.31
C THR A 411 20.27 -21.63 -6.10
N VAL A 412 20.89 -22.15 -7.18
CA VAL A 412 22.00 -23.12 -7.04
C VAL A 412 23.16 -22.58 -6.17
N GLN A 413 23.36 -21.26 -6.15
CA GLN A 413 24.38 -20.56 -5.34
C GLN A 413 24.14 -20.59 -3.83
N ASP A 414 22.93 -20.96 -3.38
CA ASP A 414 22.62 -21.14 -1.95
C ASP A 414 23.08 -22.51 -1.41
N THR A 415 23.65 -23.37 -2.26
CA THR A 415 24.15 -24.68 -1.83
C THR A 415 25.30 -24.54 -0.84
N GLY A 416 25.19 -25.19 0.33
CA GLY A 416 26.25 -25.25 1.33
C GLY A 416 25.77 -25.51 2.75
N GLN A 417 26.72 -25.46 3.70
CA GLN A 417 26.43 -25.66 5.12
C GLN A 417 25.98 -24.36 5.79
N TYR A 418 24.77 -24.39 6.35
CA TYR A 418 24.22 -23.34 7.21
C TYR A 418 24.33 -23.77 8.67
N THR A 419 24.68 -22.85 9.57
CA THR A 419 24.79 -23.12 11.00
C THR A 419 23.91 -22.19 11.81
N CYS A 420 22.90 -22.74 12.49
CA CYS A 420 22.16 -22.04 13.52
C CYS A 420 23.01 -21.92 14.78
N MET A 421 23.10 -20.71 15.32
CA MET A 421 23.81 -20.37 16.55
C MET A 421 22.82 -19.75 17.54
N VAL A 422 22.61 -20.42 18.67
CA VAL A 422 21.66 -20.01 19.70
C VAL A 422 22.40 -19.65 20.97
N THR A 423 22.05 -18.52 21.58
CA THR A 423 22.70 -17.96 22.77
C THR A 423 21.67 -17.59 23.85
N ASN A 424 22.01 -17.87 25.11
CA ASN A 424 21.33 -17.35 26.29
C ASN A 424 22.35 -16.92 27.36
N SER A 425 21.86 -16.42 28.49
CA SER A 425 22.67 -15.91 29.61
C SER A 425 23.64 -16.95 30.21
N ALA A 426 23.51 -18.24 29.88
CA ALA A 426 24.31 -19.33 30.42
C ALA A 426 25.24 -20.01 29.41
N GLY A 427 25.13 -19.69 28.10
CA GLY A 427 26.03 -20.21 27.08
C GLY A 427 25.49 -20.23 25.66
N ASN A 428 26.22 -20.92 24.79
CA ASN A 428 25.97 -20.99 23.35
C ASN A 428 25.82 -22.44 22.90
N THR A 429 24.84 -22.70 22.03
CA THR A 429 24.62 -24.00 21.36
C THR A 429 24.55 -23.78 19.86
N LYS A 430 25.03 -24.75 19.07
CA LYS A 430 25.02 -24.68 17.61
C LYS A 430 24.48 -25.97 17.01
N ALA A 431 23.80 -25.85 15.87
CA ALA A 431 23.42 -26.97 15.02
C ALA A 431 23.59 -26.57 13.55
N SER A 432 24.04 -27.50 12.72
CA SER A 432 24.38 -27.24 11.31
C SER A 432 23.66 -28.22 10.39
N ALA A 433 23.27 -27.74 9.22
CA ALA A 433 22.65 -28.53 8.16
C ALA A 433 23.13 -28.04 6.79
N THR A 434 23.06 -28.94 5.82
CA THR A 434 23.47 -28.70 4.43
C THR A 434 22.23 -28.50 3.57
N LEU A 435 22.15 -27.35 2.90
CA LEU A 435 21.18 -27.12 1.84
C LEU A 435 21.82 -27.53 0.52
N ASN A 436 21.23 -28.50 -0.19
CA ASN A 436 21.64 -28.88 -1.54
C ASN A 436 20.58 -28.41 -2.54
N VAL A 437 20.99 -27.59 -3.50
CA VAL A 437 20.07 -27.04 -4.51
C VAL A 437 20.37 -27.69 -5.84
N SER A 438 19.46 -28.56 -6.27
CA SER A 438 19.51 -29.15 -7.61
C SER A 438 19.04 -28.14 -8.66
N ALA A 439 19.84 -27.98 -9.71
CA ALA A 439 19.44 -27.23 -10.89
C ALA A 439 18.18 -27.86 -11.51
N LYS A 440 17.32 -27.03 -12.10
CA LYS A 440 16.01 -27.45 -12.60
C LYS A 440 16.15 -28.43 -13.79
N ALA A 441 16.13 -29.72 -13.50
CA ALA A 441 16.24 -30.77 -14.52
C ALA A 441 14.98 -30.77 -15.42
N PHE A 442 15.19 -30.53 -16.72
CA PHE A 442 14.10 -30.53 -17.71
C PHE A 442 13.72 -31.97 -18.09
N THR A 443 12.99 -32.65 -17.20
CA THR A 443 12.41 -33.98 -17.44
C THR A 443 10.98 -34.04 -16.90
N VAL A 444 10.00 -34.06 -17.80
CA VAL A 444 8.59 -34.33 -17.51
C VAL A 444 8.41 -35.86 -17.42
N PRO A 445 7.93 -36.40 -16.30
CA PRO A 445 6.50 -36.75 -16.19
C PRO A 445 5.83 -36.41 -14.84
N ILE A 446 4.53 -36.73 -14.76
CA ILE A 446 3.50 -36.16 -13.87
C ILE A 446 3.14 -37.15 -12.74
N THR A 447 2.91 -36.68 -11.50
CA THR A 447 1.65 -36.85 -10.69
C THR A 447 1.81 -36.38 -9.23
N ASP A 448 0.70 -35.85 -8.69
CA ASP A 448 0.29 -35.68 -7.28
C ASP A 448 1.16 -34.87 -6.29
N VAL A 449 0.71 -33.64 -5.99
CA VAL A 449 0.61 -33.14 -4.60
C VAL A 449 -0.72 -32.41 -4.41
N THR A 450 -1.42 -32.76 -3.34
CA THR A 450 -2.75 -32.28 -2.92
C THR A 450 -2.72 -30.95 -2.14
N GLU A 451 -3.92 -30.41 -1.91
CA GLU A 451 -4.25 -29.25 -1.09
C GLU A 451 -3.57 -29.23 0.30
N ASN A 452 -3.21 -28.02 0.79
CA ASN A 452 -3.41 -27.56 2.18
C ASN A 452 -2.79 -26.18 2.54
N ALA A 453 -2.40 -25.34 1.58
CA ALA A 453 -1.80 -24.02 1.89
C ALA A 453 -2.42 -22.88 1.06
N LEU A 454 -3.52 -22.28 1.56
CA LEU A 454 -3.98 -20.91 1.24
C LEU A 454 -5.20 -20.43 2.08
N LYS A 455 -5.35 -20.90 3.32
CA LYS A 455 -6.53 -20.61 4.15
C LYS A 455 -6.59 -19.19 4.73
N ASP A 456 -5.47 -18.47 4.74
CA ASP A 456 -5.33 -17.15 5.38
C ASP A 456 -5.61 -15.95 4.45
N LEU A 457 -6.10 -16.18 3.23
CA LEU A 457 -6.55 -15.10 2.33
C LEU A 457 -8.05 -14.76 2.49
N ASP A 458 -8.80 -15.62 3.17
CA ASP A 458 -10.28 -15.63 3.17
C ASP A 458 -10.92 -14.54 4.05
N ASP A 459 -10.19 -13.99 5.02
CA ASP A 459 -10.68 -12.90 5.88
C ASP A 459 -10.44 -11.49 5.28
N VAL A 460 -9.55 -11.35 4.29
CA VAL A 460 -9.33 -10.08 3.59
C VAL A 460 -10.44 -9.78 2.58
N MET A 461 -11.20 -10.79 2.14
CA MET A 461 -12.18 -10.68 1.06
C MET A 461 -13.64 -10.40 1.50
N LYS A 462 -13.96 -10.39 2.80
CA LYS A 462 -15.36 -10.47 3.29
C LYS A 462 -16.11 -9.15 3.55
N THR A 463 -15.54 -7.97 3.28
CA THR A 463 -16.19 -6.69 3.65
C THR A 463 -16.14 -5.57 2.61
N THR A 464 -16.33 -5.88 1.32
CA THR A 464 -16.69 -4.87 0.30
C THR A 464 -18.02 -5.21 -0.38
N LYS A 465 -19.10 -5.17 0.40
CA LYS A 465 -20.46 -5.38 -0.11
C LYS A 465 -21.05 -4.08 -0.70
N ILE A 466 -21.73 -4.26 -1.83
CA ILE A 466 -22.75 -3.38 -2.46
C ILE A 466 -22.28 -2.43 -3.60
N ILE A 467 -22.96 -2.60 -4.75
CA ILE A 467 -22.88 -1.93 -6.07
C ILE A 467 -21.67 -2.29 -6.97
N ILE A 468 -21.78 -3.47 -7.58
CA ILE A 468 -21.06 -3.86 -8.79
C ILE A 468 -21.42 -2.91 -9.96
N GLY A 469 -20.41 -2.22 -10.49
CA GLY A 469 -20.50 -1.47 -11.74
C GLY A 469 -19.25 -0.64 -11.98
N CYS A 470 -18.39 -1.09 -12.91
CA CYS A 470 -16.95 -0.77 -13.05
C CYS A 470 -16.02 -1.71 -12.27
N PHE A 471 -16.01 -2.99 -12.67
CA PHE A 471 -14.88 -3.87 -12.36
C PHE A 471 -13.66 -3.43 -13.19
N VAL A 472 -12.77 -2.66 -12.57
CA VAL A 472 -11.30 -2.57 -12.72
C VAL A 472 -10.87 -1.29 -11.99
N ALA A 473 -10.85 -1.36 -10.66
CA ALA A 473 -10.29 -0.31 -9.80
C ALA A 473 -8.93 -0.72 -9.20
N ILE A 474 -8.68 -2.02 -9.04
CA ILE A 474 -7.45 -2.55 -8.42
C ILE A 474 -6.30 -2.77 -9.43
N PRO A 475 -6.48 -3.39 -10.62
CA PRO A 475 -5.39 -3.43 -11.62
C PRO A 475 -5.09 -2.03 -12.15
N PHE A 476 -6.13 -1.19 -12.15
CA PHE A 476 -6.09 0.20 -12.53
C PHE A 476 -5.12 1.02 -11.64
N MET A 477 -5.19 0.93 -10.30
CA MET A 477 -4.24 1.65 -9.43
C MET A 477 -2.79 1.15 -9.58
N ALA A 478 -2.58 -0.16 -9.80
CA ALA A 478 -1.23 -0.71 -10.01
C ALA A 478 -0.60 -0.23 -11.33
N ALA A 479 -1.36 -0.21 -12.43
CA ALA A 479 -0.91 0.32 -13.72
C ALA A 479 -0.56 1.80 -13.66
N VAL A 480 -1.31 2.59 -12.89
CA VAL A 480 -1.08 4.02 -12.71
C VAL A 480 0.17 4.34 -11.89
N MET A 481 0.47 3.54 -10.87
CA MET A 481 1.66 3.76 -10.05
C MET A 481 2.96 3.35 -10.76
N LEU A 482 2.91 2.34 -11.64
CA LEU A 482 4.11 1.76 -12.27
C LEU A 482 4.34 2.18 -13.73
N GLY A 483 3.35 2.75 -14.43
CA GLY A 483 3.52 3.26 -15.81
C GLY A 483 4.73 4.20 -15.98
N PRO A 484 4.96 5.19 -15.08
CA PRO A 484 6.14 6.05 -15.11
C PRO A 484 7.46 5.33 -14.82
N GLU A 485 7.45 4.26 -14.02
CA GLU A 485 8.65 3.45 -13.73
C GLU A 485 9.02 2.51 -14.89
N LEU A 486 8.04 2.18 -15.75
CA LEU A 486 8.21 1.37 -16.95
C LEU A 486 8.46 2.20 -18.23
N GLY A 487 8.32 3.53 -18.16
CA GLY A 487 8.61 4.45 -19.28
C GLY A 487 7.57 4.44 -20.41
N LEU A 488 6.33 4.03 -20.15
CA LEU A 488 5.25 3.93 -21.15
C LEU A 488 4.17 5.01 -20.96
N GLU A 489 3.75 5.67 -22.04
CA GLU A 489 2.57 6.52 -22.03
C GLU A 489 1.29 5.70 -22.24
N LEU A 490 0.50 5.56 -21.17
CA LEU A 490 -0.76 4.80 -21.16
C LEU A 490 -1.98 5.70 -21.35
N ALA A 491 -2.97 5.22 -22.11
CA ALA A 491 -4.27 5.88 -22.22
C ALA A 491 -5.45 4.90 -22.07
N PHE A 492 -6.55 5.40 -21.49
CA PHE A 492 -7.75 4.60 -21.21
C PHE A 492 -8.98 5.17 -21.93
N VAL A 493 -9.84 4.27 -22.41
CA VAL A 493 -11.08 4.59 -23.15
C VAL A 493 -12.28 3.89 -22.49
N TRP A 494 -13.37 4.62 -22.23
CA TRP A 494 -14.59 4.08 -21.60
C TRP A 494 -15.88 4.66 -22.22
N ASN A 495 -16.78 3.79 -22.69
CA ASN A 495 -17.89 4.15 -23.58
C ASN A 495 -19.28 4.27 -22.91
N ARG A 496 -19.36 4.62 -21.62
CA ARG A 496 -20.67 4.67 -20.92
C ARG A 496 -20.91 5.86 -20.00
N ASP A 497 -19.88 6.40 -19.35
CA ASP A 497 -19.97 7.57 -18.47
C ASP A 497 -18.57 8.12 -18.12
N PRO A 498 -18.16 9.31 -18.60
CA PRO A 498 -16.92 9.96 -18.18
C PRO A 498 -16.85 10.20 -16.66
N GLY A 499 -17.99 10.41 -16.00
CA GLY A 499 -18.09 10.59 -14.55
C GLY A 499 -17.72 9.36 -13.73
N ARG A 500 -17.74 8.15 -14.32
CA ARG A 500 -17.22 6.94 -13.68
C ARG A 500 -15.70 6.78 -13.86
N MET A 501 -15.14 7.25 -14.97
CA MET A 501 -13.68 7.35 -15.12
C MET A 501 -13.09 8.38 -14.15
N ALA A 502 -13.75 9.53 -13.94
CA ALA A 502 -13.29 10.60 -13.06
C ALA A 502 -12.99 10.19 -11.60
N LYS A 503 -13.58 9.09 -11.12
CA LYS A 503 -13.32 8.51 -9.77
C LYS A 503 -12.28 7.39 -9.77
N SER A 504 -11.92 6.90 -10.95
CA SER A 504 -11.30 5.58 -11.15
C SER A 504 -10.15 5.60 -12.18
N VAL A 505 -9.71 6.78 -12.64
CA VAL A 505 -8.59 7.02 -13.56
C VAL A 505 -8.07 8.45 -13.32
N PRO A 506 -6.75 8.73 -13.19
CA PRO A 506 -6.23 10.09 -13.21
C PRO A 506 -6.75 10.87 -14.42
N PRO A 507 -7.19 12.12 -14.25
CA PRO A 507 -7.60 12.96 -15.37
C PRO A 507 -6.53 13.09 -16.47
N SER A 508 -5.25 12.92 -16.13
CA SER A 508 -4.11 12.91 -17.06
C SER A 508 -4.03 11.66 -17.96
N LEU A 509 -4.66 10.55 -17.59
CA LEU A 509 -4.60 9.29 -18.35
C LEU A 509 -5.89 8.97 -19.11
N GLN A 510 -7.00 9.66 -18.78
CA GLN A 510 -8.26 9.56 -19.50
C GLN A 510 -8.17 10.20 -20.88
N LEU A 511 -8.76 9.56 -21.89
CA LEU A 511 -9.15 10.23 -23.13
C LEU A 511 -10.60 10.67 -23.01
N GLN A 512 -10.85 11.97 -23.16
CA GLN A 512 -12.24 12.50 -23.17
C GLN A 512 -12.96 12.17 -24.48
N ASP A 513 -12.21 12.04 -25.57
CA ASP A 513 -12.66 11.61 -26.90
C ASP A 513 -11.52 10.91 -27.64
N LEU A 514 -11.87 10.03 -28.58
CA LEU A 514 -10.95 9.30 -29.46
C LEU A 514 -10.27 10.23 -30.49
N ALA A 515 -10.79 11.44 -30.74
CA ALA A 515 -10.09 12.45 -31.53
C ALA A 515 -8.76 12.88 -30.90
N ALA A 516 -8.66 12.88 -29.56
CA ALA A 516 -7.44 13.27 -28.84
C ALA A 516 -6.28 12.26 -28.92
N LEU A 517 -6.51 11.06 -29.47
CA LEU A 517 -5.45 10.06 -29.70
C LEU A 517 -4.31 10.61 -30.56
N GLY A 518 -4.65 11.41 -31.58
CA GLY A 518 -3.68 11.99 -32.51
C GLY A 518 -2.87 13.17 -31.96
N GLU A 519 -3.25 13.73 -30.81
CA GLU A 519 -2.49 14.79 -30.12
C GLU A 519 -1.60 14.21 -29.02
N ARG A 520 -1.99 13.05 -28.46
CA ARG A 520 -1.39 12.47 -27.26
C ARG A 520 -0.40 11.33 -27.52
N HIS A 521 -0.50 10.62 -28.66
CA HIS A 521 0.46 9.56 -29.05
C HIS A 521 0.82 8.53 -27.96
N PRO A 522 -0.16 7.89 -27.28
CA PRO A 522 0.13 6.88 -26.25
C PRO A 522 0.77 5.61 -26.83
N ASP A 523 1.68 4.97 -26.09
CA ASP A 523 2.30 3.69 -26.48
C ASP A 523 1.28 2.54 -26.48
N LEU A 524 0.39 2.54 -25.48
CA LEU A 524 -0.60 1.50 -25.25
C LEU A 524 -1.95 2.09 -24.79
N VAL A 525 -3.01 1.70 -25.50
CA VAL A 525 -4.40 1.98 -25.13
C VAL A 525 -5.05 0.71 -24.55
N VAL A 526 -5.74 0.85 -23.43
CA VAL A 526 -6.35 -0.27 -22.69
C VAL A 526 -7.88 -0.18 -22.73
N GLU A 527 -8.53 -1.22 -23.27
CA GLU A 527 -9.99 -1.43 -23.28
C GLU A 527 -10.37 -2.49 -22.23
N VAL A 528 -11.48 -2.28 -21.49
CA VAL A 528 -11.76 -3.02 -20.25
C VAL A 528 -13.22 -3.45 -20.05
N ALA A 529 -14.18 -3.00 -20.87
CA ALA A 529 -15.60 -3.02 -20.49
C ALA A 529 -16.63 -3.39 -21.55
N HIS A 530 -16.32 -3.39 -22.86
CA HIS A 530 -17.25 -3.91 -23.87
C HIS A 530 -16.60 -4.21 -25.23
N PRO A 531 -16.95 -5.35 -25.86
CA PRO A 531 -16.67 -5.61 -27.28
C PRO A 531 -17.00 -4.46 -28.23
N LYS A 532 -18.02 -3.66 -27.89
CA LYS A 532 -18.51 -2.53 -28.69
C LYS A 532 -17.42 -1.48 -28.99
N ILE A 533 -16.49 -1.18 -28.10
CA ILE A 533 -15.37 -0.25 -28.41
C ILE A 533 -14.38 -0.86 -29.39
N ILE A 534 -14.13 -2.15 -29.28
CA ILE A 534 -13.23 -2.85 -30.20
C ILE A 534 -13.84 -2.83 -31.62
N HIS A 535 -15.14 -3.11 -31.74
CA HIS A 535 -15.89 -3.02 -33.00
C HIS A 535 -15.92 -1.58 -33.57
N GLU A 536 -16.20 -0.56 -32.75
CA GLU A 536 -16.41 0.83 -33.22
C GLU A 536 -15.10 1.61 -33.42
N SER A 537 -14.01 1.26 -32.73
CA SER A 537 -12.86 2.15 -32.55
C SER A 537 -11.50 1.46 -32.51
N GLY A 538 -11.43 0.12 -32.48
CA GLY A 538 -10.14 -0.59 -32.36
C GLY A 538 -9.16 -0.31 -33.50
N VAL A 539 -9.66 -0.17 -34.75
CA VAL A 539 -8.87 0.23 -35.92
C VAL A 539 -8.34 1.67 -35.81
N GLN A 540 -9.12 2.59 -35.22
CA GLN A 540 -8.68 3.97 -35.00
C GLN A 540 -7.63 4.06 -33.90
N ILE A 541 -7.74 3.25 -32.85
CA ILE A 541 -6.73 3.13 -31.80
C ILE A 541 -5.39 2.62 -32.39
N LEU A 542 -5.44 1.54 -33.19
CA LEU A 542 -4.27 0.95 -33.86
C LEU A 542 -3.57 1.87 -34.88
N ARG A 543 -4.13 3.04 -35.20
CA ARG A 543 -3.45 4.06 -36.01
C ARG A 543 -2.41 4.87 -35.21
N TYR A 544 -2.54 4.92 -33.88
CA TYR A 544 -1.76 5.79 -33.00
C TYR A 544 -1.02 5.05 -31.88
N ALA A 545 -1.46 3.84 -31.52
CA ALA A 545 -1.01 3.12 -30.33
C ALA A 545 -1.14 1.60 -30.50
N SER A 546 -0.46 0.83 -29.65
CA SER A 546 -0.81 -0.58 -29.42
C SER A 546 -2.12 -0.68 -28.64
N LEU A 547 -2.85 -1.79 -28.77
CA LEU A 547 -4.17 -1.99 -28.14
C LEU A 547 -4.17 -3.22 -27.23
N LEU A 548 -4.49 -3.06 -25.95
CA LEU A 548 -4.80 -4.17 -25.04
C LEU A 548 -6.31 -4.35 -24.92
N VAL A 549 -6.79 -5.53 -25.32
CA VAL A 549 -8.20 -5.96 -25.28
C VAL A 549 -8.48 -6.73 -24.00
N GLY A 550 -9.27 -6.14 -23.09
CA GLY A 550 -9.72 -6.77 -21.85
C GLY A 550 -10.89 -7.75 -22.03
N SER A 551 -11.60 -7.72 -23.16
CA SER A 551 -12.72 -8.62 -23.46
C SER A 551 -12.45 -9.47 -24.72
N PRO A 552 -11.83 -10.66 -24.59
CA PRO A 552 -11.52 -11.54 -25.72
C PRO A 552 -12.74 -11.95 -26.55
N SER A 553 -13.95 -11.92 -25.96
CA SER A 553 -15.23 -12.13 -26.66
C SER A 553 -15.49 -11.17 -27.82
N ALA A 554 -14.80 -10.03 -27.90
CA ALA A 554 -14.87 -9.11 -29.04
C ALA A 554 -14.31 -9.69 -30.33
N LEU A 555 -13.33 -10.59 -30.24
CA LEU A 555 -12.70 -11.24 -31.40
C LEU A 555 -13.50 -12.43 -31.94
N ALA A 556 -14.62 -12.78 -31.29
CA ALA A 556 -15.58 -13.73 -31.85
C ALA A 556 -16.31 -13.17 -33.09
N ASP A 557 -16.33 -11.85 -33.29
CA ASP A 557 -16.74 -11.25 -34.56
C ASP A 557 -15.57 -11.28 -35.56
N GLN A 558 -15.74 -12.08 -36.61
CA GLN A 558 -14.69 -12.32 -37.61
C GLN A 558 -14.31 -11.04 -38.39
N ALA A 559 -15.28 -10.14 -38.63
CA ALA A 559 -15.01 -8.88 -39.31
C ALA A 559 -14.10 -7.98 -38.46
N THR A 560 -14.36 -7.89 -37.16
CA THR A 560 -13.54 -7.16 -36.19
C THR A 560 -12.16 -7.77 -36.04
N GLU A 561 -12.06 -9.09 -35.86
CA GLU A 561 -10.78 -9.81 -35.78
C GLU A 561 -9.89 -9.52 -37.01
N GLN A 562 -10.46 -9.64 -38.21
CA GLN A 562 -9.75 -9.36 -39.46
C GLN A 562 -9.37 -7.87 -39.58
N GLN A 563 -10.27 -6.94 -39.26
CA GLN A 563 -10.00 -5.50 -39.33
C GLN A 563 -8.87 -5.07 -38.39
N LEU A 564 -8.81 -5.63 -37.18
CA LEU A 564 -7.73 -5.37 -36.23
C LEU A 564 -6.40 -5.96 -36.71
N LEU A 565 -6.41 -7.18 -37.28
CA LEU A 565 -5.21 -7.80 -37.83
C LEU A 565 -4.66 -7.00 -39.03
N GLU A 566 -5.52 -6.58 -39.95
CA GLU A 566 -5.15 -5.71 -41.07
C GLU A 566 -4.63 -4.35 -40.62
N ALA A 567 -5.28 -3.72 -39.61
CA ALA A 567 -4.84 -2.45 -39.04
C ALA A 567 -3.49 -2.58 -38.33
N SER A 568 -3.30 -3.66 -37.55
CA SER A 568 -2.07 -3.99 -36.87
C SER A 568 -0.89 -4.11 -37.86
N HIS A 569 -1.06 -4.89 -38.94
CA HIS A 569 -0.06 -4.99 -39.99
C HIS A 569 0.16 -3.69 -40.78
N ARG A 570 -0.88 -2.86 -40.97
CA ARG A 570 -0.79 -1.59 -41.70
C ARG A 570 0.00 -0.52 -40.95
N TRP A 571 -0.16 -0.43 -39.63
CA TRP A 571 0.45 0.62 -38.81
C TRP A 571 1.64 0.14 -37.95
N GLY A 572 1.89 -1.18 -37.89
CA GLY A 572 3.01 -1.75 -37.14
C GLY A 572 2.76 -1.91 -35.63
N HIS A 573 1.58 -1.52 -35.13
CA HIS A 573 1.17 -1.66 -33.74
C HIS A 573 0.60 -3.05 -33.44
N ALA A 574 0.76 -3.55 -32.21
CA ALA A 574 0.27 -4.86 -31.80
C ALA A 574 -1.10 -4.80 -31.11
N VAL A 575 -1.86 -5.90 -31.23
CA VAL A 575 -3.06 -6.16 -30.42
C VAL A 575 -2.70 -7.20 -29.37
N PHE A 576 -2.83 -6.85 -28.10
CA PHE A 576 -2.66 -7.76 -26.97
C PHE A 576 -4.04 -8.16 -26.45
N VAL A 577 -4.19 -9.40 -26.01
CA VAL A 577 -5.45 -9.94 -25.49
C VAL A 577 -5.18 -10.62 -24.15
N ALA A 578 -5.87 -10.20 -23.09
CA ALA A 578 -5.67 -10.77 -21.77
C ALA A 578 -6.25 -12.19 -21.69
N ARG A 579 -5.44 -13.20 -21.36
CA ARG A 579 -5.89 -14.60 -21.20
C ARG A 579 -6.85 -14.83 -20.02
N GLY A 580 -6.89 -13.89 -19.08
CA GLY A 580 -7.83 -13.90 -17.95
C GLY A 580 -7.69 -15.14 -17.07
N ALA A 581 -8.80 -15.75 -16.68
CA ALA A 581 -8.82 -16.89 -15.77
C ALA A 581 -8.46 -18.24 -16.42
N LEU A 582 -8.16 -18.27 -17.72
CA LEU A 582 -7.85 -19.51 -18.44
C LEU A 582 -6.46 -20.05 -18.05
N TRP A 583 -6.43 -21.27 -17.51
CA TRP A 583 -5.19 -21.98 -17.21
C TRP A 583 -4.70 -22.75 -18.45
N GLY A 584 -3.39 -22.99 -18.54
CA GLY A 584 -2.80 -23.88 -19.56
C GLY A 584 -2.76 -23.31 -20.99
N THR A 585 -2.97 -22.00 -21.19
CA THR A 585 -2.98 -21.38 -22.54
C THR A 585 -1.71 -21.64 -23.34
N GLU A 586 -0.55 -21.64 -22.69
CA GLU A 586 0.74 -21.91 -23.35
C GLU A 586 0.85 -23.36 -23.81
N ASP A 587 0.28 -24.30 -23.06
CA ASP A 587 0.28 -25.72 -23.42
C ASP A 587 -0.76 -26.02 -24.50
N ILE A 588 -1.94 -25.39 -24.44
CA ILE A 588 -2.94 -25.41 -25.52
C ILE A 588 -2.30 -24.90 -26.82
N ALA A 589 -1.63 -23.74 -26.79
CA ALA A 589 -0.97 -23.16 -27.97
C ALA A 589 0.19 -24.02 -28.51
N ARG A 590 0.98 -24.64 -27.63
CA ARG A 590 2.03 -25.60 -28.04
C ARG A 590 1.43 -26.86 -28.67
N LEU A 591 0.34 -27.39 -28.12
CA LEU A 591 -0.34 -28.58 -28.66
C LEU A 591 -1.02 -28.28 -30.01
N ASP A 592 -1.63 -27.10 -30.15
CA ASP A 592 -2.22 -26.62 -31.41
C ASP A 592 -1.15 -26.44 -32.50
N ALA A 593 -0.05 -25.74 -32.18
CA ALA A 593 1.08 -25.54 -33.09
C ALA A 593 1.80 -26.85 -33.49
N ALA A 594 1.75 -27.87 -32.62
CA ALA A 594 2.27 -29.21 -32.92
C ALA A 594 1.30 -30.07 -33.77
N GLY A 595 0.11 -29.56 -34.13
CA GLY A 595 -0.95 -30.33 -34.80
C GLY A 595 -1.57 -31.41 -33.92
N GLY A 596 -1.35 -31.33 -32.61
CA GLY A 596 -1.78 -32.32 -31.62
C GLY A 596 -3.17 -32.09 -31.03
N LEU A 597 -3.86 -31.00 -31.37
CA LEU A 597 -5.15 -30.66 -30.77
C LEU A 597 -6.32 -31.05 -31.69
N GLN A 598 -7.18 -31.96 -31.22
CA GLN A 598 -8.36 -32.45 -31.95
C GLN A 598 -9.67 -31.86 -31.41
N SER A 599 -9.78 -31.67 -30.10
CA SER A 599 -10.93 -31.03 -29.46
C SER A 599 -10.51 -30.20 -28.25
N LEU A 600 -11.31 -29.17 -27.95
CA LEU A 600 -11.18 -28.32 -26.77
C LEU A 600 -12.58 -27.88 -26.34
N ARG A 601 -13.01 -28.27 -25.14
CA ARG A 601 -14.25 -27.83 -24.49
C ARG A 601 -13.91 -27.04 -23.23
N VAL A 602 -14.57 -25.89 -23.04
CA VAL A 602 -14.48 -25.08 -21.82
C VAL A 602 -15.86 -24.97 -21.21
N THR A 603 -16.01 -25.42 -19.97
CA THR A 603 -17.26 -25.37 -19.20
C THR A 603 -17.13 -24.31 -18.12
N MET A 604 -18.13 -23.45 -17.94
CA MET A 604 -18.25 -22.54 -16.80
C MET A 604 -19.57 -22.82 -16.07
N ALA A 605 -19.49 -23.21 -14.80
CA ALA A 605 -20.65 -23.42 -13.93
C ALA A 605 -20.68 -22.40 -12.79
N THR A 606 -21.85 -21.82 -12.51
CA THR A 606 -22.04 -20.86 -11.41
C THR A 606 -23.53 -20.73 -11.02
N HIS A 607 -23.83 -20.05 -9.92
CA HIS A 607 -25.19 -19.69 -9.53
C HIS A 607 -25.92 -18.97 -10.69
N PRO A 608 -27.22 -19.23 -10.92
CA PRO A 608 -28.02 -18.51 -11.92
C PRO A 608 -27.86 -16.98 -11.88
N ASP A 609 -27.77 -16.39 -10.68
CA ASP A 609 -27.62 -14.94 -10.48
C ASP A 609 -26.30 -14.35 -11.02
N GLY A 610 -25.29 -15.18 -11.27
CA GLY A 610 -23.99 -14.79 -11.82
C GLY A 610 -24.00 -14.58 -13.35
N PHE A 611 -25.07 -15.00 -14.04
CA PHE A 611 -25.15 -14.85 -15.49
C PHE A 611 -25.69 -13.48 -15.92
N ARG A 612 -25.13 -12.94 -17.00
CA ARG A 612 -25.62 -11.73 -17.68
C ARG A 612 -25.78 -12.06 -19.17
N LEU A 613 -26.87 -12.76 -19.45
CA LEU A 613 -27.22 -13.28 -20.77
C LEU A 613 -28.01 -12.24 -21.56
N GLU A 614 -27.90 -12.33 -22.88
CA GLU A 614 -28.55 -11.45 -23.85
C GLU A 614 -29.28 -12.30 -24.91
N GLY A 615 -30.31 -11.73 -25.55
CA GLY A 615 -31.08 -12.42 -26.59
C GLY A 615 -31.85 -13.66 -26.08
N PRO A 616 -32.03 -14.70 -26.92
CA PRO A 616 -32.83 -15.87 -26.58
C PRO A 616 -32.38 -16.62 -25.31
N LEU A 617 -31.08 -16.57 -25.01
CA LEU A 617 -30.48 -17.27 -23.87
C LEU A 617 -30.93 -16.69 -22.52
N ALA A 618 -31.34 -15.41 -22.49
CA ALA A 618 -31.87 -14.75 -21.30
C ALA A 618 -33.28 -15.24 -20.89
N ALA A 619 -34.00 -15.93 -21.79
CA ALA A 619 -35.31 -16.51 -21.50
C ALA A 619 -35.22 -17.92 -20.87
N THR A 620 -34.03 -18.54 -20.88
CA THR A 620 -33.82 -19.90 -20.37
C THR A 620 -33.78 -19.92 -18.84
N GLN A 621 -34.92 -20.20 -18.20
CA GLN A 621 -34.96 -20.42 -16.75
C GLN A 621 -34.50 -21.84 -16.39
N GLY A 622 -33.50 -21.95 -15.51
CA GLY A 622 -33.05 -23.23 -14.97
C GLY A 622 -34.08 -23.81 -13.99
N THR A 623 -34.79 -24.85 -14.40
CA THR A 623 -35.82 -25.52 -13.58
C THR A 623 -35.29 -26.70 -12.75
N GLY A 624 -34.04 -27.11 -12.98
CA GLY A 624 -33.37 -28.18 -12.24
C GLY A 624 -32.18 -27.68 -11.42
N PRO A 625 -31.69 -28.47 -10.43
CA PRO A 625 -30.60 -28.08 -9.54
C PRO A 625 -29.29 -27.77 -10.30
N ARG A 626 -29.06 -28.44 -11.43
CA ARG A 626 -27.97 -28.17 -12.37
C ARG A 626 -28.52 -28.23 -13.79
N THR A 627 -28.40 -27.15 -14.55
CA THR A 627 -28.99 -26.97 -15.88
C THR A 627 -27.95 -26.42 -16.86
N VAL A 628 -27.73 -27.10 -17.99
CA VAL A 628 -26.91 -26.56 -19.08
C VAL A 628 -27.71 -25.46 -19.78
N LEU A 629 -27.21 -24.24 -19.77
CA LEU A 629 -27.82 -23.08 -20.42
C LEU A 629 -27.42 -22.97 -21.89
N TYR A 630 -26.17 -23.31 -22.20
CA TYR A 630 -25.59 -23.28 -23.54
C TYR A 630 -24.56 -24.40 -23.68
N GLU A 631 -24.52 -25.06 -24.84
CA GLU A 631 -23.44 -25.93 -25.29
C GLU A 631 -23.30 -25.77 -26.81
N GLY A 632 -22.10 -25.41 -27.29
CA GLY A 632 -21.86 -25.18 -28.71
C GLY A 632 -20.59 -24.37 -29.00
N PRO A 633 -20.34 -23.97 -30.26
CA PRO A 633 -19.18 -23.17 -30.64
C PRO A 633 -19.06 -21.86 -29.86
N VAL A 634 -17.87 -21.51 -29.40
CA VAL A 634 -17.63 -20.24 -28.67
C VAL A 634 -18.09 -19.01 -29.48
N ARG A 635 -18.01 -19.05 -30.82
CA ARG A 635 -18.52 -17.97 -31.70
C ARG A 635 -20.01 -17.68 -31.48
N GLY A 636 -20.83 -18.71 -31.25
CA GLY A 636 -22.25 -18.55 -30.98
C GLY A 636 -22.55 -18.06 -29.56
N LEU A 637 -21.64 -18.30 -28.61
CA LEU A 637 -21.80 -17.91 -27.22
C LEU A 637 -21.44 -16.45 -26.96
N CYS A 638 -20.35 -15.94 -27.55
CA CYS A 638 -19.84 -14.61 -27.23
C CYS A 638 -20.86 -13.46 -27.43
N PRO A 639 -21.71 -13.44 -28.46
CA PRO A 639 -22.75 -12.41 -28.61
C PRO A 639 -23.87 -12.47 -27.56
N VAL A 640 -24.21 -13.66 -27.06
CA VAL A 640 -25.34 -13.87 -26.11
C VAL A 640 -24.92 -13.96 -24.65
N ALA A 641 -23.62 -14.08 -24.38
CA ALA A 641 -23.05 -14.06 -23.03
C ALA A 641 -21.65 -13.41 -23.02
N PRO A 642 -21.49 -12.15 -23.49
CA PRO A 642 -20.16 -11.54 -23.67
C PRO A 642 -19.36 -11.41 -22.37
N ARG A 643 -20.04 -11.36 -21.22
CA ARG A 643 -19.42 -11.25 -19.88
C ARG A 643 -19.03 -12.59 -19.25
N ASN A 644 -19.65 -13.68 -19.69
CA ASN A 644 -19.44 -15.03 -19.15
C ASN A 644 -18.61 -15.92 -20.11
N SER A 645 -18.22 -15.41 -21.29
CA SER A 645 -17.54 -16.18 -22.35
C SER A 645 -16.04 -15.88 -22.50
N ASN A 646 -15.49 -14.88 -21.79
CA ASN A 646 -14.10 -14.43 -21.97
C ASN A 646 -13.05 -15.55 -21.82
N THR A 647 -13.22 -16.46 -20.85
CA THR A 647 -12.34 -17.63 -20.67
C THR A 647 -12.37 -18.59 -21.87
N MET A 648 -13.54 -18.73 -22.52
CA MET A 648 -13.73 -19.62 -23.66
C MET A 648 -13.22 -18.98 -24.95
N ALA A 649 -13.39 -17.66 -25.08
CA ALA A 649 -12.79 -16.85 -26.14
C ALA A 649 -11.26 -16.86 -26.07
N ALA A 650 -10.67 -16.74 -24.87
CA ALA A 650 -9.24 -16.93 -24.68
C ALA A 650 -8.76 -18.33 -25.10
N ALA A 651 -9.59 -19.36 -24.92
CA ALA A 651 -9.28 -20.74 -25.33
C ALA A 651 -9.34 -20.92 -26.85
N ALA A 652 -10.30 -20.27 -27.51
CA ALA A 652 -10.36 -20.19 -28.98
C ALA A 652 -9.12 -19.49 -29.58
N LEU A 653 -8.63 -18.42 -28.95
CA LEU A 653 -7.41 -17.72 -29.35
C LEU A 653 -6.13 -18.52 -29.04
N ALA A 654 -6.12 -19.30 -27.95
CA ALA A 654 -5.02 -20.20 -27.61
C ALA A 654 -4.94 -21.44 -28.52
N ALA A 655 -6.03 -21.78 -29.22
CA ALA A 655 -6.11 -22.91 -30.16
C ALA A 655 -6.46 -22.44 -31.60
N PRO A 656 -5.57 -21.71 -32.31
CA PRO A 656 -5.86 -21.17 -33.64
C PRO A 656 -6.36 -22.20 -34.66
N SER A 657 -5.91 -23.46 -34.59
CA SER A 657 -6.41 -24.50 -35.50
C SER A 657 -7.90 -24.76 -35.29
N LEU A 658 -8.39 -24.77 -34.04
CA LEU A 658 -9.81 -24.97 -33.73
C LEU A 658 -10.61 -23.67 -33.88
N GLY A 659 -10.09 -22.57 -33.35
CA GLY A 659 -10.73 -21.24 -33.36
C GLY A 659 -12.09 -21.20 -32.67
N PHE A 660 -12.78 -20.06 -32.81
CA PHE A 660 -14.08 -19.82 -32.19
C PHE A 660 -15.20 -20.78 -32.67
N ASP A 661 -15.03 -21.43 -33.82
CA ASP A 661 -16.02 -22.31 -34.43
C ASP A 661 -15.92 -23.78 -33.96
N ARG A 662 -14.75 -24.24 -33.51
CA ARG A 662 -14.52 -25.63 -33.11
C ARG A 662 -14.13 -25.82 -31.64
N VAL A 663 -13.75 -24.74 -30.94
CA VAL A 663 -13.75 -24.75 -29.48
C VAL A 663 -15.21 -24.71 -28.99
N ILE A 664 -15.56 -25.60 -28.08
CA ILE A 664 -16.91 -25.73 -27.54
C ILE A 664 -16.99 -25.03 -26.19
N GLY A 665 -17.85 -24.01 -26.08
CA GLY A 665 -18.20 -23.37 -24.82
C GLY A 665 -19.44 -23.99 -24.21
N VAL A 666 -19.44 -24.18 -22.88
CA VAL A 666 -20.58 -24.70 -22.12
C VAL A 666 -20.87 -23.81 -20.92
N LEU A 667 -22.09 -23.26 -20.80
CA LEU A 667 -22.55 -22.54 -19.61
C LEU A 667 -23.49 -23.42 -18.80
N VAL A 668 -23.27 -23.52 -17.49
CA VAL A 668 -24.08 -24.34 -16.57
C VAL A 668 -24.57 -23.48 -15.41
N ALA A 669 -25.88 -23.37 -15.27
CA ALA A 669 -26.53 -22.87 -14.07
C ALA A 669 -26.58 -23.97 -13.02
N ASP A 670 -25.97 -23.74 -11.86
CA ASP A 670 -25.96 -24.70 -10.76
C ASP A 670 -26.38 -24.00 -9.46
N LEU A 671 -27.51 -24.43 -8.91
CA LEU A 671 -28.09 -23.90 -7.68
C LEU A 671 -27.33 -24.35 -6.43
N SER A 672 -26.46 -25.37 -6.54
CA SER A 672 -25.59 -25.78 -5.42
C SER A 672 -24.36 -24.88 -5.26
N LEU A 673 -23.97 -24.15 -6.32
CA LEU A 673 -22.81 -23.26 -6.33
C LEU A 673 -23.18 -21.87 -5.80
N THR A 674 -23.43 -21.76 -4.50
CA THR A 674 -23.84 -20.49 -3.86
C THR A 674 -22.72 -19.47 -3.69
N ASP A 675 -21.51 -19.94 -3.40
CA ASP A 675 -20.35 -19.15 -2.99
C ASP A 675 -19.10 -19.44 -3.83
N MET A 676 -19.25 -20.19 -4.94
CA MET A 676 -18.19 -20.54 -5.86
C MET A 676 -18.64 -20.55 -7.33
N HIS A 677 -17.68 -20.58 -8.25
CA HIS A 677 -17.89 -20.95 -9.65
C HIS A 677 -16.78 -21.87 -10.14
N VAL A 678 -17.13 -22.76 -11.06
CA VAL A 678 -16.26 -23.82 -11.58
C VAL A 678 -15.92 -23.52 -13.03
N VAL A 679 -14.67 -23.78 -13.42
CA VAL A 679 -14.21 -23.80 -14.80
C VAL A 679 -13.53 -25.13 -15.09
N ASP A 680 -14.09 -25.89 -16.02
CA ASP A 680 -13.49 -27.11 -16.55
C ASP A 680 -12.91 -26.84 -17.94
N VAL A 681 -11.70 -27.32 -18.22
CA VAL A 681 -11.12 -27.35 -19.56
C VAL A 681 -10.80 -28.81 -19.91
N GLU A 682 -11.41 -29.29 -20.98
CA GLU A 682 -11.17 -30.63 -21.52
C GLU A 682 -10.59 -30.50 -22.92
N LEU A 683 -9.49 -31.18 -23.19
CA LEU A 683 -8.89 -31.24 -24.52
C LEU A 683 -8.43 -32.65 -24.87
N SER A 684 -8.46 -32.97 -26.16
CA SER A 684 -7.99 -34.25 -26.66
C SER A 684 -7.20 -34.08 -27.95
N GLY A 685 -6.31 -35.04 -28.21
CA GLY A 685 -5.49 -35.07 -29.41
C GLY A 685 -5.68 -36.33 -30.25
N PRO A 686 -5.18 -36.32 -31.51
CA PRO A 686 -5.28 -37.47 -32.40
C PRO A 686 -4.49 -38.66 -31.85
N ARG A 687 -4.80 -39.85 -32.36
CA ARG A 687 -4.05 -41.06 -31.99
C ARG A 687 -2.60 -40.94 -32.48
N GLY A 688 -1.65 -41.03 -31.55
CA GLY A 688 -0.23 -41.07 -31.87
C GLY A 688 0.20 -42.39 -32.54
N PRO A 689 1.50 -42.55 -32.88
CA PRO A 689 2.01 -43.73 -33.60
C PRO A 689 1.77 -45.06 -32.89
N THR A 690 1.56 -45.05 -31.56
CA THR A 690 1.24 -46.20 -30.72
C THR A 690 -0.27 -46.50 -30.63
N GLY A 691 -1.11 -45.81 -31.41
CA GLY A 691 -2.57 -45.95 -31.41
C GLY A 691 -3.29 -45.27 -30.24
N ARG A 692 -2.57 -44.73 -29.26
CA ARG A 692 -3.15 -44.01 -28.11
C ARG A 692 -3.33 -42.53 -28.44
N SER A 693 -4.53 -42.00 -28.18
CA SER A 693 -4.79 -40.55 -28.09
C SER A 693 -4.47 -40.06 -26.68
N PHE A 694 -4.18 -38.77 -26.54
CA PHE A 694 -4.16 -38.12 -25.22
C PHE A 694 -5.47 -37.39 -24.96
N ALA A 695 -5.85 -37.29 -23.69
CA ALA A 695 -6.91 -36.43 -23.20
C ALA A 695 -6.42 -35.78 -21.91
N VAL A 696 -6.71 -34.48 -21.74
CA VAL A 696 -6.36 -33.70 -20.56
C VAL A 696 -7.63 -33.04 -20.05
N HIS A 697 -7.86 -33.14 -18.75
CA HIS A 697 -8.94 -32.46 -18.04
C HIS A 697 -8.31 -31.62 -16.93
N THR A 698 -8.64 -30.33 -16.86
CA THR A 698 -8.29 -29.46 -15.74
C THR A 698 -9.56 -28.88 -15.14
N HIS A 699 -9.74 -29.09 -13.84
CA HIS A 699 -10.85 -28.58 -13.05
C HIS A 699 -10.36 -27.42 -12.17
N ARG A 700 -11.16 -26.36 -12.05
CA ARG A 700 -10.83 -25.20 -11.22
C ARG A 700 -12.07 -24.63 -10.55
N GLU A 701 -12.10 -24.69 -9.23
CA GLU A 701 -13.06 -23.95 -8.40
C GLU A 701 -12.53 -22.55 -8.06
N ASN A 702 -13.42 -21.58 -7.91
CA ASN A 702 -13.09 -20.20 -7.55
C ASN A 702 -14.18 -19.62 -6.62
N PRO A 703 -13.81 -19.13 -5.42
CA PRO A 703 -14.75 -18.41 -4.55
C PRO A 703 -15.38 -17.19 -5.23
N ALA A 704 -16.69 -17.03 -5.07
CA ALA A 704 -17.49 -15.91 -5.56
C ALA A 704 -18.82 -15.83 -4.80
N GLU A 705 -19.10 -14.72 -4.11
CA GLU A 705 -20.41 -14.48 -3.47
C GLU A 705 -21.59 -14.70 -4.46
N PRO A 706 -22.82 -15.02 -4.00
CA PRO A 706 -23.98 -15.15 -4.87
C PRO A 706 -24.15 -13.94 -5.80
N GLY A 707 -24.03 -14.16 -7.12
CA GLY A 707 -24.09 -13.11 -8.13
C GLY A 707 -22.78 -12.39 -8.45
N ALA A 708 -21.64 -12.81 -7.88
CA ALA A 708 -20.30 -12.32 -8.22
C ALA A 708 -19.63 -13.17 -9.32
N VAL A 709 -18.71 -12.53 -10.06
CA VAL A 709 -17.79 -13.19 -11.00
C VAL A 709 -16.37 -12.87 -10.53
N THR A 710 -15.42 -13.80 -10.73
CA THR A 710 -14.01 -13.77 -10.28
C THR A 710 -13.42 -12.35 -10.18
N GLY A 711 -13.47 -11.74 -8.99
CA GLY A 711 -12.99 -10.38 -8.78
C GLY A 711 -11.47 -10.31 -8.69
N SER A 712 -10.90 -10.83 -7.62
CA SER A 712 -9.47 -10.75 -7.29
C SER A 712 -8.57 -11.51 -8.27
N ALA A 713 -8.92 -12.75 -8.63
CA ALA A 713 -8.07 -13.57 -9.50
C ALA A 713 -8.00 -13.05 -10.95
N THR A 714 -9.08 -12.47 -11.49
CA THR A 714 -9.08 -11.83 -12.82
C THR A 714 -8.17 -10.60 -12.83
N VAL A 715 -8.18 -9.82 -11.75
CA VAL A 715 -7.29 -8.66 -11.56
C VAL A 715 -5.82 -9.07 -11.58
N THR A 716 -5.45 -10.10 -10.82
CA THR A 716 -4.07 -10.62 -10.78
C THR A 716 -3.64 -11.23 -12.12
N ALA A 717 -4.53 -11.93 -12.82
CA ALA A 717 -4.25 -12.48 -14.14
C ALA A 717 -4.04 -11.36 -15.18
N PHE A 718 -4.95 -10.39 -15.25
CA PHE A 718 -4.85 -9.22 -16.12
C PHE A 718 -3.54 -8.43 -15.89
N TRP A 719 -3.13 -8.28 -14.62
CA TRP A 719 -1.87 -7.63 -14.28
C TRP A 719 -0.64 -8.40 -14.78
N ARG A 720 -0.64 -9.75 -14.66
CA ARG A 720 0.41 -10.60 -15.22
C ARG A 720 0.48 -10.51 -16.74
N SER A 721 -0.69 -10.45 -17.42
CA SER A 721 -0.76 -10.22 -18.87
C SER A 721 -0.13 -8.88 -19.26
N LEU A 722 -0.47 -7.79 -18.55
CA LEU A 722 0.08 -6.45 -18.82
C LEU A 722 1.61 -6.40 -18.61
N LEU A 723 2.11 -6.95 -17.49
CA LEU A 723 3.55 -7.04 -17.23
C LEU A 723 4.28 -7.88 -18.29
N GLY A 724 3.66 -8.94 -18.80
CA GLY A 724 4.18 -9.73 -19.92
C GLY A 724 4.30 -8.93 -21.22
N CYS A 725 3.33 -8.03 -21.49
CA CYS A 725 3.38 -7.14 -22.66
C CYS A 725 4.55 -6.14 -22.58
N CYS A 726 4.83 -5.59 -21.40
CA CYS A 726 5.85 -4.55 -21.19
C CYS A 726 7.31 -5.02 -21.45
N GLN A 727 7.56 -6.33 -21.58
CA GLN A 727 8.91 -6.89 -21.72
C GLN A 727 9.31 -7.24 -23.16
N LEU A 728 8.47 -6.93 -24.16
CA LEU A 728 8.63 -7.47 -25.52
C LEU A 728 8.67 -6.38 -26.61
N PRO A 729 9.64 -6.42 -27.55
CA PRO A 729 9.54 -5.69 -28.81
C PRO A 729 8.44 -6.35 -29.66
N SER A 730 7.26 -5.73 -29.68
CA SER A 730 6.08 -6.32 -30.30
C SER A 730 6.14 -6.32 -31.83
N ARG A 731 5.69 -7.43 -32.43
CA ARG A 731 5.46 -7.54 -33.88
C ARG A 731 3.98 -7.33 -34.15
N PRO A 732 3.58 -6.78 -35.31
CA PRO A 732 2.17 -6.69 -35.66
C PRO A 732 1.52 -8.08 -35.70
N GLY A 733 0.29 -8.18 -35.21
CA GLY A 733 -0.44 -9.41 -34.94
C GLY A 733 -1.35 -9.26 -33.70
N ILE A 734 -2.18 -10.29 -33.48
CA ILE A 734 -2.97 -10.48 -32.26
C ILE A 734 -2.23 -11.47 -31.36
N HIS A 735 -1.92 -11.07 -30.13
CA HIS A 735 -1.11 -11.83 -29.18
C HIS A 735 -1.91 -12.07 -27.90
N LEU A 736 -1.98 -13.33 -27.46
CA LEU A 736 -2.59 -13.71 -26.18
C LEU A 736 -1.54 -13.62 -25.07
N CYS A 737 -1.84 -12.91 -23.98
CA CYS A 737 -0.89 -12.55 -22.91
C CYS A 737 -1.39 -12.91 -21.51
#